data_AF-A0A656HHU5-F1
#
_entry.id   AF-A0A656HHU5-F1
#
_cell.length_a   1.000
_cell.length_b   1.000
_cell.length_c   1.000
_cell.angle_alpha   90.00
_cell.angle_beta   90.00
_cell.angle_gamma   90.00
#
_symmetry.space_group_name_H-M   'P 1'
#
loop_
_entity.id
_entity.type
_entity.pdbx_description
1 polymer ?
#
loop_
_entity_poly.entity_id
_entity_poly.type
_entity_poly.pdbx_seq_one_letter_code
_entity_poly.pdbx_strand_id
1 'polypeptide(L)'
;MIMDRTFDPAIELKQLLDTPAYNLLELLADPIQWIISGGNDTKALLEQVQEKLNQLPTLGSTDLTNMLATWCCAESLHQSPQWETWKTVQKLQYNSWEIENWLNPVIFVIVEHQPMKQQNFMELAKTIFIETNNLFLQEPSESNQKTQPIQEKLFWQHQSKPLEQIWWGVDRHSQSSYGRISDWFQLLVTLDKEQAAQTLSIIKNPFLLQELIVRVTIQEGDKSKYWKYFIQKAPVAFEENGVWNGHLLVPITLVEFRHYLLRHNTNYDSTPEEKQQCKKQIEEWVSDNIPIIQQRQDAIPLLKRWSAWLMYRLLVEGGDKADDATSPAFIDATLLTAIGHLLTGKTFNSSEIPPDAMRWEPWCNLASCSYWAQNGTAIVSNYQVFLNEWDLSVDDWHEDKGQQLRDSSEHLISTYNQTRFPSDLAYLLAYPISEIDDWYKTWDSAIYLRELTEFGTRHDSYDNRSKASELLFFLWQVGFALFDLKAQHSSSANSDLARDLASLFQHLHTSLQEMIVIVDTLNREKWRLMPELLAVRRLLWEEQAETNNQGYVVFNKEDRPQFSDFLKSQKNQELETIQLINSALRNNVMPSTIKGHITDAGISIKQVIDKATRLNQISAKHYPLNTAMLSSLRQFIEIKNTM
;
A
#
# COMPACT_ATOMS: atom_id res chain seq x y z
N MET A 1 -24.48 22.76 -47.34
CA MET A 1 -24.91 21.64 -46.48
C MET A 1 -24.59 22.05 -45.07
N ILE A 2 -25.62 22.46 -44.34
CA ILE A 2 -25.54 23.11 -43.03
C ILE A 2 -25.32 22.03 -41.97
N MET A 3 -24.51 22.34 -40.96
CA MET A 3 -24.17 21.47 -39.83
C MET A 3 -25.44 20.90 -39.16
N ASP A 4 -25.50 19.57 -39.03
CA ASP A 4 -26.41 18.88 -38.12
C ASP A 4 -26.18 19.41 -36.70
N ARG A 5 -27.19 20.06 -36.12
CA ARG A 5 -27.23 20.31 -34.68
C ARG A 5 -27.59 18.99 -34.01
N THR A 6 -26.66 18.41 -33.25
CA THR A 6 -26.96 17.36 -32.26
C THR A 6 -27.96 17.92 -31.27
N PHE A 7 -29.15 17.32 -31.17
CA PHE A 7 -30.19 17.70 -30.22
C PHE A 7 -29.63 17.67 -28.78
N ASP A 8 -29.71 18.81 -28.08
CA ASP A 8 -29.30 18.94 -26.68
C ASP A 8 -30.55 19.21 -25.82
N PRO A 9 -31.01 18.22 -25.03
CA PRO A 9 -32.26 18.32 -24.27
C PRO A 9 -32.24 19.47 -23.25
N ALA A 10 -31.08 19.87 -22.73
CA ALA A 10 -31.00 20.96 -21.78
C ALA A 10 -31.20 22.32 -22.46
N ILE A 11 -30.58 22.51 -23.63
CA ILE A 11 -30.72 23.75 -24.42
C ILE A 11 -32.15 23.89 -24.95
N GLU A 12 -32.71 22.82 -25.51
CA GLU A 12 -34.05 22.82 -26.09
C GLU A 12 -35.13 23.00 -25.01
N LEU A 13 -34.98 22.34 -23.84
CA LEU A 13 -35.89 22.56 -22.72
C LEU A 13 -35.82 23.99 -22.20
N LYS A 14 -34.62 24.57 -22.08
CA LYS A 14 -34.44 25.96 -21.64
C LYS A 14 -35.15 26.94 -22.57
N GLN A 15 -34.99 26.77 -23.89
CA GLN A 15 -35.70 27.58 -24.89
C GLN A 15 -37.23 27.43 -24.77
N LEU A 16 -37.71 26.22 -24.49
CA LEU A 16 -39.13 25.95 -24.33
C LEU A 16 -39.71 26.59 -23.06
N LEU A 17 -38.99 26.51 -21.93
CA LEU A 17 -39.38 27.14 -20.66
C LEU A 17 -39.34 28.67 -20.73
N ASP A 18 -38.41 29.24 -21.48
CA ASP A 18 -38.32 30.68 -21.71
C ASP A 18 -39.41 31.21 -22.66
N THR A 19 -40.17 30.31 -23.31
CA THR A 19 -41.25 30.67 -24.22
C THR A 19 -42.58 30.82 -23.45
N PRO A 20 -43.10 32.05 -23.26
CA PRO A 20 -44.30 32.29 -22.42
C PRO A 20 -45.61 31.72 -23.01
N ALA A 21 -45.58 31.13 -24.20
CA ALA A 21 -46.76 30.61 -24.89
C ALA A 21 -47.25 29.26 -24.35
N TYR A 22 -46.45 28.54 -23.56
CA TYR A 22 -46.78 27.18 -23.11
C TYR A 22 -46.71 27.05 -21.60
N ASN A 23 -47.87 26.89 -20.94
CA ASN A 23 -47.92 26.45 -19.55
C ASN A 23 -47.73 24.93 -19.50
N LEU A 24 -46.47 24.48 -19.63
CA LEU A 24 -46.14 23.04 -19.69
C LEU A 24 -46.64 22.27 -18.46
N LEU A 25 -46.66 22.91 -17.29
CA LEU A 25 -47.07 22.28 -16.03
C LEU A 25 -48.58 21.99 -15.99
N GLU A 26 -49.39 22.85 -16.61
CA GLU A 26 -50.82 22.60 -16.78
C GLU A 26 -51.08 21.57 -17.90
N LEU A 27 -50.35 21.67 -19.01
CA LEU A 27 -50.51 20.76 -20.15
C LEU A 27 -50.18 19.29 -19.80
N LEU A 28 -49.13 19.09 -19.00
CA LEU A 28 -48.57 17.78 -18.67
C LEU A 28 -48.87 17.36 -17.23
N ALA A 29 -49.86 17.97 -16.58
CA ALA A 29 -50.29 17.61 -15.22
C ALA A 29 -50.69 16.13 -15.10
N ASP A 30 -51.41 15.58 -16.09
CA ASP A 30 -51.87 14.18 -16.06
C ASP A 30 -50.70 13.17 -16.10
N PRO A 31 -49.73 13.26 -17.04
CA PRO A 31 -48.53 12.42 -17.01
C PRO A 31 -47.74 12.52 -15.68
N ILE A 32 -47.60 13.72 -15.11
CA ILE A 32 -46.89 13.93 -13.85
C ILE A 32 -47.61 13.20 -12.70
N GLN A 33 -48.92 13.40 -12.56
CA GLN A 33 -49.69 12.73 -11.51
C GLN A 33 -49.72 11.21 -11.68
N TRP A 34 -49.71 10.73 -12.93
CA TRP A 34 -49.61 9.30 -13.23
C TRP A 34 -48.29 8.69 -12.74
N ILE A 35 -47.15 9.36 -12.94
CA ILE A 35 -45.84 8.92 -12.40
C ILE A 35 -45.87 8.94 -10.86
N ILE A 36 -46.37 10.02 -10.25
CA ILE A 36 -46.46 10.13 -8.78
C ILE A 36 -47.31 8.99 -8.20
N SER A 37 -48.37 8.58 -8.91
CA SER A 37 -49.26 7.48 -8.51
C SER A 37 -48.69 6.07 -8.78
N GLY A 38 -47.45 5.95 -9.29
CA GLY A 38 -46.75 4.68 -9.48
C GLY A 38 -46.67 4.16 -10.92
N GLY A 39 -47.07 4.96 -11.90
CA GLY A 39 -46.95 4.64 -13.32
C GLY A 39 -45.51 4.47 -13.78
N ASN A 40 -45.12 3.27 -14.21
CA ASN A 40 -43.72 2.89 -14.48
C ASN A 40 -43.46 2.28 -15.86
N ASP A 41 -44.43 2.36 -16.78
CA ASP A 41 -44.27 1.92 -18.17
C ASP A 41 -43.86 3.11 -19.06
N THR A 42 -42.63 3.05 -19.58
CA THR A 42 -42.06 4.07 -20.46
C THR A 42 -42.91 4.30 -21.71
N LYS A 43 -43.46 3.25 -22.31
CA LYS A 43 -44.25 3.38 -23.53
C LYS A 43 -45.56 4.13 -23.24
N ALA A 44 -46.21 3.80 -22.13
CA ALA A 44 -47.42 4.48 -21.69
C ALA A 44 -47.18 5.96 -21.35
N LEU A 45 -45.99 6.30 -20.80
CA LEU A 45 -45.61 7.69 -20.56
C LEU A 45 -45.45 8.46 -21.89
N LEU A 46 -44.72 7.90 -22.85
CA LEU A 46 -44.50 8.53 -24.15
C LEU A 46 -45.80 8.73 -24.93
N GLU A 47 -46.71 7.76 -24.89
CA GLU A 47 -48.04 7.87 -25.51
C GLU A 47 -48.86 9.02 -24.90
N GLN A 48 -48.87 9.15 -23.57
CA GLN A 48 -49.58 10.24 -22.89
C GLN A 48 -48.98 11.61 -23.20
N VAL A 49 -47.64 11.73 -23.22
CA VAL A 49 -46.97 12.99 -23.58
C VAL A 49 -47.23 13.35 -25.04
N GLN A 50 -47.18 12.38 -25.96
CA GLN A 50 -47.48 12.60 -27.37
C GLN A 50 -48.93 13.02 -27.59
N GLU A 51 -49.88 12.43 -26.87
CA GLU A 51 -51.31 12.80 -26.96
C GLU A 51 -51.52 14.27 -26.59
N LYS A 52 -50.86 14.75 -25.53
CA LYS A 52 -50.93 16.17 -25.12
C LYS A 52 -50.22 17.08 -26.13
N LEU A 53 -49.10 16.64 -26.71
CA LEU A 53 -48.38 17.41 -27.73
C LEU A 53 -49.14 17.53 -29.05
N ASN A 54 -49.91 16.52 -29.44
CA ASN A 54 -50.75 16.58 -30.64
C ASN A 54 -51.83 17.68 -30.56
N GLN A 55 -52.12 18.21 -29.36
CA GLN A 55 -53.00 19.35 -29.14
C GLN A 55 -52.31 20.70 -29.46
N LEU A 56 -50.99 20.70 -29.65
CA LEU A 56 -50.18 21.85 -30.04
C LEU A 56 -49.62 21.66 -31.46
N PRO A 57 -50.12 22.40 -32.47
CA PRO A 57 -49.82 22.14 -33.88
C PRO A 57 -48.36 22.44 -34.32
N THR A 58 -47.46 22.79 -33.40
CA THR A 58 -46.10 23.27 -33.68
C THR A 58 -44.97 22.44 -33.06
N LEU A 59 -45.27 21.37 -32.33
CA LEU A 59 -44.31 20.62 -31.52
C LEU A 59 -44.50 19.11 -31.75
N GLY A 60 -43.66 18.48 -32.59
CA GLY A 60 -43.93 17.11 -33.05
C GLY A 60 -42.72 16.24 -33.41
N SER A 61 -41.54 16.49 -32.83
CA SER A 61 -40.39 15.58 -32.99
C SER A 61 -40.37 14.53 -31.86
N THR A 62 -39.90 13.31 -32.19
CA THR A 62 -39.71 12.23 -31.21
C THR A 62 -38.77 12.65 -30.07
N ASP A 63 -37.72 13.39 -30.38
CA ASP A 63 -36.76 13.91 -29.39
C ASP A 63 -37.42 14.88 -28.41
N LEU A 64 -38.36 15.70 -28.88
CA LEU A 64 -39.11 16.60 -28.01
C LEU A 64 -40.06 15.83 -27.08
N THR A 65 -40.72 14.79 -27.58
CA THR A 65 -41.58 13.90 -26.76
C THR A 65 -40.76 13.21 -25.67
N ASN A 66 -39.58 12.69 -26.00
CA ASN A 66 -38.65 12.08 -25.05
C ASN A 66 -38.12 13.09 -24.02
N MET A 67 -37.79 14.30 -24.46
CA MET A 67 -37.36 15.39 -23.57
C MET A 67 -38.47 15.80 -22.59
N LEU A 68 -39.72 15.94 -23.07
CA LEU A 68 -40.86 16.29 -22.23
C LEU A 68 -41.28 15.16 -21.30
N ALA A 69 -41.13 13.90 -21.71
CA ALA A 69 -41.29 12.75 -20.82
C ALA A 69 -40.23 12.77 -19.70
N THR A 70 -38.97 13.09 -20.03
CA THR A 70 -37.90 13.28 -19.05
C THR A 70 -38.19 14.46 -18.11
N TRP A 71 -38.73 15.56 -18.64
CA TRP A 71 -39.18 16.70 -17.85
C TRP A 71 -40.34 16.32 -16.91
N CYS A 72 -41.32 15.52 -17.36
CA CYS A 72 -42.38 14.99 -16.51
C CYS A 72 -41.80 14.15 -15.36
N CYS A 73 -40.78 13.32 -15.61
CA CYS A 73 -40.07 12.58 -14.57
C CYS A 73 -39.43 13.54 -13.55
N ALA A 74 -38.72 14.57 -14.00
CA ALA A 74 -38.09 15.56 -13.12
C ALA A 74 -39.12 16.36 -12.29
N GLU A 75 -40.21 16.80 -12.90
CA GLU A 75 -41.30 17.50 -12.21
C GLU A 75 -42.02 16.59 -11.19
N SER A 76 -42.21 15.31 -11.52
CA SER A 76 -42.79 14.34 -10.59
C SER A 76 -41.92 14.18 -9.33
N LEU A 77 -40.60 14.09 -9.52
CA LEU A 77 -39.63 14.02 -8.43
C LEU A 77 -39.58 15.30 -7.59
N HIS A 78 -39.81 16.45 -8.21
CA HIS A 78 -39.92 17.72 -7.49
C HIS A 78 -41.22 17.83 -6.69
N GLN A 79 -42.37 17.46 -7.28
CA GLN A 79 -43.69 17.57 -6.64
C GLN A 79 -43.89 16.54 -5.51
N SER A 80 -43.25 15.37 -5.65
CA SER A 80 -43.26 14.30 -4.65
C SER A 80 -41.83 13.78 -4.43
N PRO A 81 -41.02 14.47 -3.61
CA PRO A 81 -39.62 14.09 -3.35
C PRO A 81 -39.52 12.90 -2.38
N GLN A 82 -40.11 11.77 -2.77
CA GLN A 82 -40.21 10.55 -1.98
C GLN A 82 -39.51 9.37 -2.66
N TRP A 83 -39.09 8.40 -1.85
CA TRP A 83 -38.42 7.17 -2.30
C TRP A 83 -39.25 6.37 -3.32
N GLU A 84 -40.57 6.36 -3.17
CA GLU A 84 -41.54 5.66 -4.01
C GLU A 84 -41.61 6.28 -5.41
N THR A 85 -41.66 7.60 -5.49
CA THR A 85 -41.62 8.34 -6.75
C THR A 85 -40.28 8.11 -7.46
N TRP A 86 -39.17 8.11 -6.72
CA TRP A 86 -37.87 7.76 -7.29
C TRP A 86 -37.80 6.34 -7.83
N LYS A 87 -38.29 5.33 -7.10
CA LYS A 87 -38.35 3.93 -7.59
C LYS A 87 -39.16 3.82 -8.88
N THR A 88 -40.23 4.61 -9.01
CA THR A 88 -41.03 4.68 -10.24
C THR A 88 -40.22 5.25 -11.39
N VAL A 89 -39.57 6.40 -11.19
CA VAL A 89 -38.71 7.01 -12.22
C VAL A 89 -37.50 6.13 -12.56
N GLN A 90 -36.92 5.43 -11.59
CA GLN A 90 -35.81 4.51 -11.80
C GLN A 90 -36.20 3.35 -12.75
N LYS A 91 -37.44 2.85 -12.67
CA LYS A 91 -37.96 1.85 -13.63
C LYS A 91 -38.14 2.44 -15.02
N LEU A 92 -38.58 3.69 -15.13
CA LEU A 92 -38.70 4.40 -16.41
C LEU A 92 -37.31 4.61 -17.05
N GLN A 93 -36.32 5.03 -16.26
CA GLN A 93 -34.91 5.12 -16.68
C GLN A 93 -34.36 3.78 -17.17
N TYR A 94 -34.67 2.67 -16.48
CA TYR A 94 -34.22 1.34 -16.93
C TYR A 94 -34.72 0.98 -18.34
N ASN A 95 -35.86 1.52 -18.74
CA ASN A 95 -36.52 1.21 -20.00
C ASN A 95 -36.41 2.32 -21.04
N SER A 96 -35.69 3.41 -20.78
CA SER A 96 -35.43 4.50 -21.74
C SER A 96 -34.03 5.07 -21.57
N TRP A 97 -33.26 5.02 -22.66
CA TRP A 97 -31.93 5.61 -22.73
C TRP A 97 -31.99 7.14 -22.57
N GLU A 98 -33.00 7.80 -23.14
CA GLU A 98 -33.22 9.24 -23.05
C GLU A 98 -33.47 9.66 -21.61
N ILE A 99 -34.41 9.03 -20.91
CA ILE A 99 -34.69 9.37 -19.50
C ILE A 99 -33.47 9.08 -18.62
N GLU A 100 -32.74 7.99 -18.87
CA GLU A 100 -31.51 7.68 -18.13
C GLU A 100 -30.44 8.77 -18.29
N ASN A 101 -30.20 9.26 -19.51
CA ASN A 101 -29.09 10.17 -19.80
C ASN A 101 -29.48 11.66 -19.74
N TRP A 102 -30.77 12.00 -19.87
CA TRP A 102 -31.24 13.40 -19.94
C TRP A 102 -31.80 13.91 -18.63
N LEU A 103 -32.13 13.05 -17.65
CA LEU A 103 -32.78 13.47 -16.40
C LEU A 103 -31.95 14.49 -15.61
N ASN A 104 -30.66 14.23 -15.40
CA ASN A 104 -29.78 15.14 -14.66
C ASN A 104 -29.65 16.52 -15.34
N PRO A 105 -29.32 16.61 -16.65
CA PRO A 105 -29.33 17.88 -17.38
C PRO A 105 -30.66 18.63 -17.28
N VAL A 106 -31.79 17.91 -17.38
CA VAL A 106 -33.14 18.49 -17.27
C VAL A 106 -33.40 19.06 -15.88
N ILE A 107 -33.01 18.35 -14.81
CA ILE A 107 -33.14 18.85 -13.42
C ILE A 107 -32.33 20.14 -13.25
N PHE A 108 -31.11 20.23 -13.78
CA PHE A 108 -30.32 21.45 -13.71
C PHE A 108 -31.02 22.63 -14.39
N VAL A 109 -31.59 22.43 -15.58
CA VAL A 109 -32.37 23.47 -16.27
C VAL A 109 -33.58 23.91 -15.45
N ILE A 110 -34.30 22.97 -14.82
CA ILE A 110 -35.44 23.29 -13.95
C ILE A 110 -35.00 24.11 -12.74
N VAL A 111 -33.89 23.74 -12.10
CA VAL A 111 -33.35 24.46 -10.93
C VAL A 111 -32.83 25.86 -11.32
N GLU A 112 -32.17 25.99 -12.48
CA GLU A 112 -31.75 27.29 -13.01
C GLU A 112 -32.95 28.22 -13.26
N HIS A 113 -34.01 27.69 -13.87
CA HIS A 113 -35.20 28.46 -14.21
C HIS A 113 -36.09 28.74 -12.99
N GLN A 114 -36.14 27.81 -12.01
CA GLN A 114 -36.96 27.91 -10.80
C GLN A 114 -36.16 27.51 -9.54
N PRO A 115 -35.34 28.42 -8.99
CA PRO A 115 -34.46 28.12 -7.85
C PRO A 115 -35.19 27.60 -6.61
N MET A 116 -36.45 27.96 -6.42
CA MET A 116 -37.28 27.44 -5.33
C MET A 116 -37.44 25.91 -5.34
N LYS A 117 -37.26 25.26 -6.50
CA LYS A 117 -37.37 23.80 -6.65
C LYS A 117 -36.13 23.04 -6.16
N GLN A 118 -35.01 23.74 -5.97
CA GLN A 118 -33.73 23.16 -5.57
C GLN A 118 -33.85 22.35 -4.28
N GLN A 119 -34.56 22.89 -3.28
CA GLN A 119 -34.70 22.25 -1.97
C GLN A 119 -35.31 20.85 -2.07
N ASN A 120 -36.36 20.68 -2.88
CA ASN A 120 -37.03 19.39 -3.03
C ASN A 120 -36.13 18.34 -3.70
N PHE A 121 -35.33 18.74 -4.70
CA PHE A 121 -34.37 17.82 -5.32
C PHE A 121 -33.24 17.45 -4.34
N MET A 122 -32.78 18.38 -3.50
CA MET A 122 -31.80 18.08 -2.45
C MET A 122 -32.38 17.15 -1.38
N GLU A 123 -33.62 17.35 -0.96
CA GLU A 123 -34.34 16.47 -0.03
C GLU A 123 -34.54 15.07 -0.59
N LEU A 124 -34.89 14.98 -1.87
CA LEU A 124 -35.00 13.70 -2.56
C LEU A 124 -33.64 12.98 -2.60
N ALA A 125 -32.56 13.68 -2.98
CA ALA A 125 -31.22 13.10 -3.02
C ALA A 125 -30.84 12.52 -1.65
N LYS A 126 -31.03 13.29 -0.56
CA LYS A 126 -30.84 12.80 0.82
C LYS A 126 -31.63 11.54 1.10
N THR A 127 -32.91 11.54 0.76
CA THR A 127 -33.82 10.41 0.98
C THR A 127 -33.31 9.17 0.25
N ILE A 128 -32.88 9.30 -1.01
CA ILE A 128 -32.29 8.20 -1.79
C ILE A 128 -31.08 7.60 -1.08
N PHE A 129 -30.15 8.44 -0.59
CA PHE A 129 -28.94 7.94 0.09
C PHE A 129 -29.27 7.28 1.44
N ILE A 130 -30.15 7.89 2.24
CA ILE A 130 -30.55 7.36 3.54
C ILE A 130 -31.27 6.02 3.36
N GLU A 131 -32.23 5.94 2.45
CA GLU A 131 -32.97 4.70 2.20
C GLU A 131 -32.08 3.60 1.61
N THR A 132 -31.19 3.94 0.67
CA THR A 132 -30.20 2.97 0.15
C THR A 132 -29.28 2.46 1.28
N ASN A 133 -28.82 3.35 2.16
CA ASN A 133 -28.03 2.96 3.32
C ASN A 133 -28.85 2.13 4.32
N ASN A 134 -30.14 2.43 4.53
CA ASN A 134 -31.02 1.68 5.41
C ASN A 134 -31.28 0.26 4.87
N LEU A 135 -31.41 0.09 3.55
CA LEU A 135 -31.50 -1.23 2.94
C LEU A 135 -30.26 -2.09 3.22
N PHE A 136 -29.07 -1.46 3.25
CA PHE A 136 -27.85 -2.13 3.69
C PHE A 136 -27.90 -2.52 5.19
N LEU A 137 -28.66 -1.80 6.03
CA LEU A 137 -28.81 -2.11 7.46
C LEU A 137 -29.89 -3.18 7.75
N GLN A 138 -30.95 -3.28 6.95
CA GLN A 138 -32.07 -4.23 7.14
C GLN A 138 -31.71 -5.70 6.85
N GLU A 139 -32.14 -6.65 7.69
CA GLU A 139 -31.81 -8.08 7.51
C GLU A 139 -32.25 -8.62 6.13
N PRO A 140 -31.41 -9.44 5.46
CA PRO A 140 -31.78 -10.01 4.17
C PRO A 140 -32.96 -10.97 4.31
N SER A 141 -33.99 -10.81 3.48
CA SER A 141 -35.03 -11.84 3.35
C SER A 141 -34.49 -13.07 2.63
N GLU A 142 -34.93 -14.27 3.03
CA GLU A 142 -34.49 -15.56 2.45
C GLU A 142 -34.68 -15.64 0.93
N SER A 143 -35.63 -14.89 0.36
CA SER A 143 -35.93 -14.89 -1.07
C SER A 143 -34.91 -14.13 -1.94
N ASN A 144 -34.07 -13.24 -1.36
CA ASN A 144 -33.27 -12.27 -2.11
C ASN A 144 -31.74 -12.47 -2.00
N GLN A 145 -31.27 -13.55 -1.39
CA GLN A 145 -29.86 -13.83 -1.08
C GLN A 145 -28.89 -13.89 -2.29
N LYS A 146 -29.38 -13.78 -3.53
CA LYS A 146 -28.58 -13.84 -4.75
C LYS A 146 -28.24 -12.47 -5.36
N THR A 147 -28.69 -11.36 -4.78
CA THR A 147 -28.34 -10.03 -5.28
C THR A 147 -26.98 -9.58 -4.73
N GLN A 148 -26.18 -8.95 -5.59
CA GLN A 148 -24.84 -8.47 -5.26
C GLN A 148 -24.78 -7.56 -4.01
N PRO A 149 -25.71 -6.59 -3.81
CA PRO A 149 -25.74 -5.77 -2.59
C PRO A 149 -25.94 -6.56 -1.29
N ILE A 150 -26.66 -7.69 -1.34
CA ILE A 150 -26.85 -8.56 -0.17
C ILE A 150 -25.58 -9.37 0.12
N GLN A 151 -24.85 -9.81 -0.90
CA GLN A 151 -23.57 -10.50 -0.74
C GLN A 151 -22.51 -9.56 -0.14
N GLU A 152 -22.43 -8.32 -0.64
CA GLU A 152 -21.57 -7.25 -0.11
C GLU A 152 -21.86 -6.96 1.36
N LYS A 153 -23.14 -6.87 1.72
CA LYS A 153 -23.58 -6.73 3.12
C LYS A 153 -23.12 -7.90 3.97
N LEU A 154 -23.40 -9.13 3.56
CA LEU A 154 -23.04 -10.32 4.33
C LEU A 154 -21.52 -10.39 4.50
N PHE A 155 -20.75 -10.10 3.45
CA PHE A 155 -19.30 -10.01 3.53
C PHE A 155 -18.86 -8.99 4.58
N TRP A 156 -19.38 -7.77 4.54
CA TRP A 156 -19.01 -6.72 5.49
C TRP A 156 -19.40 -7.04 6.94
N GLN A 157 -20.59 -7.63 7.16
CA GLN A 157 -21.07 -7.99 8.50
C GLN A 157 -20.25 -9.10 9.15
N HIS A 158 -19.66 -10.01 8.36
CA HIS A 158 -18.82 -11.10 8.86
C HIS A 158 -17.34 -10.73 8.92
N GLN A 159 -16.97 -9.50 8.55
CA GLN A 159 -15.57 -9.08 8.52
C GLN A 159 -15.05 -8.83 9.94
N SER A 160 -14.08 -9.63 10.36
CA SER A 160 -13.43 -9.50 11.68
C SER A 160 -12.53 -8.27 11.77
N LYS A 161 -12.03 -7.79 10.62
CA LYS A 161 -11.08 -6.68 10.51
C LYS A 161 -11.49 -5.67 9.44
N PRO A 162 -12.53 -4.86 9.69
CA PRO A 162 -13.12 -3.95 8.70
C PRO A 162 -12.15 -2.85 8.23
N LEU A 163 -11.32 -2.30 9.12
CA LEU A 163 -10.38 -1.24 8.74
C LEU A 163 -9.30 -1.73 7.76
N GLU A 164 -8.77 -2.93 7.99
CA GLU A 164 -7.82 -3.55 7.05
C GLU A 164 -8.46 -3.76 5.68
N GLN A 165 -9.71 -4.20 5.64
CA GLN A 165 -10.44 -4.33 4.37
C GLN A 165 -10.58 -2.99 3.63
N ILE A 166 -10.76 -1.89 4.36
CA ILE A 166 -10.79 -0.55 3.76
C ILE A 166 -9.43 -0.22 3.15
N TRP A 167 -8.35 -0.42 3.90
CA TRP A 167 -6.99 -0.15 3.44
C TRP A 167 -6.64 -0.91 2.16
N TRP A 168 -7.02 -2.18 2.05
CA TRP A 168 -6.82 -2.98 0.84
C TRP A 168 -7.74 -2.61 -0.33
N GLY A 169 -8.69 -1.70 -0.09
CA GLY A 169 -9.74 -1.39 -1.03
C GLY A 169 -10.94 -2.32 -0.81
N VAL A 170 -12.12 -1.72 -0.79
CA VAL A 170 -13.38 -2.45 -0.83
C VAL A 170 -13.54 -2.99 -2.26
N ASP A 171 -13.88 -4.28 -2.38
CA ASP A 171 -13.78 -5.03 -3.64
C ASP A 171 -14.57 -4.35 -4.79
N ARG A 172 -13.88 -4.10 -5.90
CA ARG A 172 -14.35 -3.25 -7.02
C ARG A 172 -15.37 -3.93 -7.92
N HIS A 173 -15.63 -5.22 -7.73
CA HIS A 173 -16.69 -5.92 -8.45
C HIS A 173 -18.08 -5.30 -8.20
N SER A 174 -18.23 -4.48 -7.15
CA SER A 174 -19.43 -3.74 -6.71
C SER A 174 -19.81 -2.48 -7.51
N GLN A 175 -18.91 -1.92 -8.33
CA GLN A 175 -19.10 -0.59 -8.97
C GLN A 175 -20.35 -0.50 -9.87
N SER A 176 -20.88 -1.63 -10.35
CA SER A 176 -22.11 -1.64 -11.16
C SER A 176 -23.39 -1.43 -10.35
N SER A 177 -23.40 -1.69 -9.04
CA SER A 177 -24.63 -1.76 -8.26
C SER A 177 -25.19 -0.40 -7.84
N TYR A 178 -24.36 0.63 -7.76
CA TYR A 178 -24.75 1.96 -7.24
C TYR A 178 -24.65 3.10 -8.25
N GLY A 179 -24.25 2.86 -9.50
CA GLY A 179 -23.97 3.90 -10.49
C GLY A 179 -25.09 4.95 -10.68
N ARG A 180 -26.37 4.54 -10.62
CA ARG A 180 -27.52 5.45 -10.74
C ARG A 180 -27.74 6.33 -9.51
N ILE A 181 -27.31 5.88 -8.34
CA ILE A 181 -27.36 6.65 -7.09
C ILE A 181 -26.23 7.70 -7.10
N SER A 182 -25.10 7.37 -7.72
CA SER A 182 -23.96 8.29 -7.88
C SER A 182 -24.29 9.55 -8.67
N ASP A 183 -25.17 9.44 -9.67
CA ASP A 183 -25.64 10.57 -10.49
C ASP A 183 -26.46 11.58 -9.66
N TRP A 184 -27.25 11.10 -8.70
CA TRP A 184 -27.95 11.97 -7.73
C TRP A 184 -26.98 12.62 -6.75
N PHE A 185 -25.84 11.98 -6.47
CA PHE A 185 -24.85 12.52 -5.55
C PHE A 185 -24.06 13.64 -6.19
N GLN A 186 -23.73 13.50 -7.48
CA GLN A 186 -23.14 14.57 -8.26
C GLN A 186 -24.06 15.80 -8.30
N LEU A 187 -25.36 15.61 -8.49
CA LEU A 187 -26.34 16.69 -8.39
C LEU A 187 -26.29 17.36 -7.01
N LEU A 188 -26.33 16.58 -5.93
CA LEU A 188 -26.26 17.12 -4.56
C LEU A 188 -24.97 17.92 -4.31
N VAL A 189 -23.80 17.40 -4.73
CA VAL A 189 -22.51 18.09 -4.59
C VAL A 189 -22.48 19.40 -5.38
N THR A 190 -23.11 19.44 -6.56
CA THR A 190 -23.18 20.65 -7.38
C THR A 190 -24.07 21.71 -6.74
N LEU A 191 -25.18 21.29 -6.12
CA LEU A 191 -26.17 22.19 -5.52
C LEU A 191 -25.79 22.66 -4.10
N ASP A 192 -25.29 21.75 -3.25
CA ASP A 192 -24.89 22.03 -1.87
C ASP A 192 -23.81 21.04 -1.39
N LYS A 193 -22.55 21.51 -1.44
CA LYS A 193 -21.37 20.74 -1.02
C LYS A 193 -21.40 20.38 0.46
N GLU A 194 -21.88 21.28 1.32
CA GLU A 194 -21.93 21.05 2.77
C GLU A 194 -22.90 19.92 3.09
N GLN A 195 -24.06 19.97 2.45
CA GLN A 195 -25.05 18.93 2.59
C GLN A 195 -24.59 17.58 2.04
N ALA A 196 -23.82 17.59 0.95
CA ALA A 196 -23.20 16.37 0.42
C ALA A 196 -22.21 15.75 1.43
N ALA A 197 -21.34 16.55 2.05
CA ALA A 197 -20.38 16.07 3.05
C ALA A 197 -21.08 15.51 4.30
N GLN A 198 -22.15 16.16 4.76
CA GLN A 198 -22.97 15.65 5.87
C GLN A 198 -23.61 14.30 5.51
N THR A 199 -24.11 14.16 4.29
CA THR A 199 -24.70 12.91 3.80
C THR A 199 -23.66 11.78 3.74
N LEU A 200 -22.46 12.03 3.21
CA LEU A 200 -21.40 11.02 3.19
C LEU A 200 -21.00 10.56 4.59
N SER A 201 -21.02 11.47 5.57
CA SER A 201 -20.59 11.21 6.94
C SER A 201 -21.51 10.24 7.71
N ILE A 202 -22.76 10.06 7.27
CA ILE A 202 -23.73 9.16 7.89
C ILE A 202 -23.84 7.78 7.21
N ILE A 203 -23.21 7.61 6.04
CA ILE A 203 -23.24 6.34 5.30
C ILE A 203 -22.40 5.29 6.03
N LYS A 204 -23.02 4.13 6.27
CA LYS A 204 -22.39 2.95 6.90
C LYS A 204 -22.07 1.84 5.90
N ASN A 205 -22.57 1.94 4.67
CA ASN A 205 -22.25 1.04 3.57
C ASN A 205 -20.92 1.49 2.90
N PRO A 206 -19.81 0.74 3.08
CA PRO A 206 -18.52 1.14 2.52
C PRO A 206 -18.49 1.07 0.98
N PHE A 207 -19.27 0.19 0.36
CA PHE A 207 -19.35 0.05 -1.11
C PHE A 207 -20.03 1.26 -1.75
N LEU A 208 -21.19 1.65 -1.19
CA LEU A 208 -21.89 2.88 -1.61
C LEU A 208 -21.00 4.10 -1.41
N LEU A 209 -20.38 4.22 -0.24
CA LEU A 209 -19.52 5.37 0.08
C LEU A 209 -18.33 5.49 -0.89
N GLN A 210 -17.65 4.37 -1.16
CA GLN A 210 -16.56 4.35 -2.13
C GLN A 210 -17.04 4.78 -3.53
N GLU A 211 -18.16 4.24 -4.02
CA GLU A 211 -18.71 4.60 -5.33
C GLU A 211 -19.02 6.11 -5.42
N LEU A 212 -19.65 6.69 -4.38
CA LEU A 212 -19.97 8.11 -4.34
C LEU A 212 -18.72 9.00 -4.38
N ILE A 213 -17.68 8.63 -3.61
CA ILE A 213 -16.38 9.34 -3.60
C ILE A 213 -15.73 9.23 -4.98
N VAL A 214 -15.68 8.03 -5.55
CA VAL A 214 -15.07 7.78 -6.86
C VAL A 214 -15.78 8.57 -7.96
N ARG A 215 -17.12 8.61 -7.99
CA ARG A 215 -17.86 9.34 -9.02
C ARG A 215 -17.56 10.84 -9.01
N VAL A 216 -17.60 11.46 -7.83
CA VAL A 216 -17.38 12.91 -7.68
C VAL A 216 -15.92 13.29 -7.95
N THR A 217 -14.99 12.38 -7.67
CA THR A 217 -13.56 12.62 -7.88
C THR A 217 -13.08 12.28 -9.30
N ILE A 218 -13.86 11.54 -10.11
CA ILE A 218 -13.52 11.24 -11.51
C ILE A 218 -13.98 12.33 -12.49
N GLN A 219 -15.16 12.94 -12.28
CA GLN A 219 -15.86 13.70 -13.33
C GLN A 219 -15.57 15.21 -13.40
N GLU A 220 -15.13 15.87 -12.32
CA GLU A 220 -14.82 17.31 -12.36
C GLU A 220 -13.31 17.56 -12.57
N GLY A 221 -12.96 18.44 -13.52
CA GLY A 221 -11.57 18.75 -13.92
C GLY A 221 -10.66 19.32 -12.82
N ASP A 222 -11.18 19.60 -11.62
CA ASP A 222 -10.41 19.99 -10.44
C ASP A 222 -10.66 19.03 -9.26
N LYS A 223 -10.23 17.79 -9.49
CA LYS A 223 -10.47 16.61 -8.64
C LYS A 223 -10.01 16.83 -7.20
N SER A 224 -8.99 17.67 -6.99
CA SER A 224 -8.41 17.97 -5.66
C SER A 224 -9.40 18.66 -4.71
N LYS A 225 -10.33 19.48 -5.21
CA LYS A 225 -11.17 20.34 -4.34
C LYS A 225 -12.14 19.55 -3.47
N TYR A 226 -12.73 18.48 -3.99
CA TYR A 226 -13.67 17.65 -3.22
C TYR A 226 -12.96 16.77 -2.20
N TRP A 227 -11.79 16.24 -2.53
CA TRP A 227 -10.92 15.51 -1.60
C TRP A 227 -10.67 16.31 -0.34
N LYS A 228 -10.12 17.52 -0.52
CA LYS A 228 -9.79 18.46 0.56
C LYS A 228 -11.01 18.74 1.44
N TYR A 229 -12.13 19.04 0.79
CA TYR A 229 -13.36 19.40 1.46
C TYR A 229 -13.93 18.24 2.30
N PHE A 230 -13.98 17.03 1.75
CA PHE A 230 -14.47 15.86 2.49
C PHE A 230 -13.55 15.48 3.64
N ILE A 231 -12.22 15.54 3.49
CA ILE A 231 -11.28 15.30 4.59
C ILE A 231 -11.50 16.31 5.73
N GLN A 232 -11.73 17.58 5.43
CA GLN A 232 -11.96 18.62 6.44
C GLN A 232 -13.30 18.48 7.16
N LYS A 233 -14.35 18.10 6.44
CA LYS A 233 -15.73 18.03 6.96
C LYS A 233 -16.10 16.69 7.57
N ALA A 234 -15.33 15.64 7.29
CA ALA A 234 -15.59 14.33 7.81
C ALA A 234 -15.46 14.28 9.34
N PRO A 235 -16.30 13.48 10.03
CA PRO A 235 -16.18 13.26 11.46
C PRO A 235 -14.81 12.67 11.82
N VAL A 236 -14.44 12.81 13.09
CA VAL A 236 -13.27 12.12 13.67
C VAL A 236 -13.44 10.62 13.46
N ALA A 237 -12.44 9.96 12.88
CA ALA A 237 -12.41 8.53 12.59
C ALA A 237 -11.56 7.73 13.59
N PHE A 238 -10.61 8.38 14.25
CA PHE A 238 -9.73 7.74 15.22
C PHE A 238 -9.76 8.44 16.56
N GLU A 239 -9.79 7.64 17.62
CA GLU A 239 -9.58 8.10 18.99
C GLU A 239 -8.12 8.49 19.22
N GLU A 240 -7.83 9.21 20.31
CA GLU A 240 -6.47 9.64 20.66
C GLU A 240 -5.49 8.46 20.80
N ASN A 241 -5.98 7.32 21.29
CA ASN A 241 -5.22 6.06 21.42
C ASN A 241 -4.99 5.33 20.08
N GLY A 242 -5.52 5.86 18.97
CA GLY A 242 -5.42 5.26 17.63
C GLY A 242 -6.45 4.18 17.30
N VAL A 243 -7.43 3.93 18.17
CA VAL A 243 -8.55 3.02 17.90
C VAL A 243 -9.47 3.64 16.86
N TRP A 244 -9.88 2.85 15.88
CA TRP A 244 -10.84 3.26 14.88
C TRP A 244 -12.26 3.20 15.44
N ASN A 245 -13.01 4.30 15.34
CA ASN A 245 -14.36 4.41 15.88
C ASN A 245 -15.48 3.98 14.91
N GLY A 246 -15.11 3.43 13.75
CA GLY A 246 -16.06 2.94 12.74
C GLY A 246 -16.44 3.96 11.66
N HIS A 247 -16.00 5.22 11.74
CA HIS A 247 -16.27 6.19 10.68
C HIS A 247 -15.45 5.89 9.40
N LEU A 248 -16.16 5.75 8.28
CA LEU A 248 -15.62 5.25 7.01
C LEU A 248 -15.06 6.33 6.09
N LEU A 249 -15.58 7.56 6.18
CA LEU A 249 -15.36 8.59 5.17
C LEU A 249 -13.88 8.88 4.95
N VAL A 250 -13.11 9.19 6.00
CA VAL A 250 -11.68 9.51 5.83
C VAL A 250 -10.85 8.31 5.41
N PRO A 251 -10.95 7.13 6.04
CA PRO A 251 -10.23 5.94 5.59
C PRO A 251 -10.43 5.60 4.11
N ILE A 252 -11.68 5.52 3.65
CA ILE A 252 -12.00 5.25 2.23
C ILE A 252 -11.46 6.36 1.33
N THR A 253 -11.55 7.60 1.80
CA THR A 253 -11.07 8.77 1.06
C THR A 253 -9.55 8.67 0.83
N LEU A 254 -8.75 8.34 1.84
CA LEU A 254 -7.29 8.22 1.67
C LEU A 254 -6.89 7.08 0.72
N VAL A 255 -7.59 5.96 0.77
CA VAL A 255 -7.36 4.81 -0.14
C VAL A 255 -7.68 5.17 -1.58
N GLU A 256 -8.83 5.81 -1.80
CA GLU A 256 -9.23 6.22 -3.14
C GLU A 256 -8.37 7.38 -3.68
N PHE A 257 -7.82 8.25 -2.83
CA PHE A 257 -6.81 9.23 -3.22
C PHE A 257 -5.53 8.54 -3.72
N ARG A 258 -5.06 7.51 -3.02
CA ARG A 258 -3.92 6.69 -3.50
C ARG A 258 -4.25 5.97 -4.80
N HIS A 259 -5.43 5.37 -4.93
CA HIS A 259 -5.87 4.73 -6.18
C HIS A 259 -5.96 5.71 -7.34
N TYR A 260 -6.36 6.96 -7.07
CA TYR A 260 -6.36 8.03 -8.04
C TYR A 260 -4.96 8.32 -8.56
N LEU A 261 -3.96 8.45 -7.67
CA LEU A 261 -2.55 8.62 -8.07
C LEU A 261 -2.07 7.45 -8.93
N LEU A 262 -2.40 6.21 -8.56
CA LEU A 262 -2.03 5.01 -9.33
C LEU A 262 -2.62 5.00 -10.75
N ARG A 263 -3.88 5.42 -10.92
CA ARG A 263 -4.51 5.44 -12.26
C ARG A 263 -3.93 6.51 -13.18
N HIS A 264 -3.38 7.59 -12.64
CA HIS A 264 -2.72 8.64 -13.43
C HIS A 264 -1.30 8.24 -13.87
N ASN A 265 -0.85 7.08 -13.41
CA ASN A 265 0.51 6.60 -13.55
C ASN A 265 0.66 5.43 -14.54
N THR A 266 -0.45 4.92 -15.08
CA THR A 266 -0.43 3.74 -15.97
C THR A 266 -0.26 4.14 -17.43
N ASN A 267 0.94 4.56 -17.83
CA ASN A 267 1.39 4.50 -19.22
C ASN A 267 2.73 3.76 -19.28
N TYR A 268 2.68 2.50 -19.70
CA TYR A 268 3.83 1.59 -19.68
C TYR A 268 4.92 1.94 -20.71
N ASP A 269 4.59 2.74 -21.73
CA ASP A 269 5.50 3.12 -22.83
C ASP A 269 5.99 4.58 -22.76
N SER A 270 5.95 5.20 -21.57
CA SER A 270 6.29 6.62 -21.43
C SER A 270 7.79 6.94 -21.60
N THR A 271 8.06 8.07 -22.26
CA THR A 271 9.42 8.63 -22.41
C THR A 271 10.01 9.07 -21.05
N PRO A 272 11.35 9.17 -20.91
CA PRO A 272 11.97 9.67 -19.67
C PRO A 272 11.43 11.03 -19.22
N GLU A 273 11.17 11.93 -20.15
CA GLU A 273 10.61 13.26 -19.90
C GLU A 273 9.17 13.17 -19.36
N GLU A 274 8.34 12.29 -19.93
CA GLU A 274 6.98 12.02 -19.44
C GLU A 274 6.99 11.43 -18.03
N LYS A 275 7.92 10.51 -17.74
CA LYS A 275 8.09 9.96 -16.39
C LYS A 275 8.46 11.04 -15.38
N GLN A 276 9.35 11.97 -15.75
CA GLN A 276 9.73 13.08 -14.88
C GLN A 276 8.59 14.08 -14.68
N GLN A 277 7.79 14.36 -15.72
CA GLN A 277 6.60 15.19 -15.60
C GLN A 277 5.55 14.53 -14.69
N CYS A 278 5.32 13.23 -14.84
CA CYS A 278 4.41 12.46 -13.99
C CYS A 278 4.86 12.51 -12.52
N LYS A 279 6.16 12.30 -12.26
CA LYS A 279 6.77 12.43 -10.93
C LYS A 279 6.44 13.78 -10.28
N LYS A 280 6.70 14.89 -11.00
CA LYS A 280 6.38 16.23 -10.51
C LYS A 280 4.89 16.43 -10.23
N GLN A 281 4.01 15.95 -11.12
CA GLN A 281 2.57 16.07 -10.93
C GLN A 281 2.07 15.31 -9.69
N ILE A 282 2.60 14.10 -9.45
CA ILE A 282 2.28 13.32 -8.25
C ILE A 282 2.77 14.05 -7.01
N GLU A 283 4.02 14.52 -7.00
CA GLU A 283 4.61 15.28 -5.89
C GLU A 283 3.80 16.57 -5.60
N GLU A 284 3.38 17.30 -6.63
CA GLU A 284 2.51 18.49 -6.51
C GLU A 284 1.16 18.13 -5.89
N TRP A 285 0.48 17.09 -6.38
CA TRP A 285 -0.80 16.65 -5.81
C TRP A 285 -0.67 16.18 -4.37
N VAL A 286 0.37 15.44 -4.03
CA VAL A 286 0.61 15.00 -2.66
C VAL A 286 0.86 16.23 -1.77
N SER A 287 1.75 17.14 -2.19
CA SER A 287 2.06 18.38 -1.47
C SER A 287 0.83 19.26 -1.23
N ASP A 288 -0.08 19.32 -2.20
CA ASP A 288 -1.29 20.15 -2.10
C ASP A 288 -2.39 19.55 -1.20
N ASN A 289 -2.46 18.22 -1.06
CA ASN A 289 -3.59 17.54 -0.43
C ASN A 289 -3.26 16.98 0.97
N ILE A 290 -2.05 16.48 1.18
CA ILE A 290 -1.66 15.85 2.45
C ILE A 290 -1.67 16.81 3.65
N PRO A 291 -1.19 18.07 3.56
CA PRO A 291 -1.20 19.01 4.70
C PRO A 291 -2.58 19.26 5.31
N ILE A 292 -3.65 19.05 4.56
CA ILE A 292 -5.02 19.28 5.04
C ILE A 292 -5.42 18.28 6.13
N ILE A 293 -4.80 17.10 6.15
CA ILE A 293 -5.00 16.10 7.18
C ILE A 293 -4.61 16.66 8.56
N GLN A 294 -3.58 17.53 8.64
CA GLN A 294 -3.13 18.11 9.92
C GLN A 294 -4.18 18.99 10.62
N GLN A 295 -5.19 19.48 9.88
CA GLN A 295 -6.22 20.35 10.43
C GLN A 295 -7.27 19.56 11.24
N ARG A 296 -7.23 18.23 11.16
CA ARG A 296 -8.16 17.35 11.85
C ARG A 296 -7.74 17.11 13.30
N GLN A 297 -8.73 16.88 14.16
CA GLN A 297 -8.49 16.53 15.57
C GLN A 297 -7.80 15.17 15.73
N ASP A 298 -8.07 14.23 14.84
CA ASP A 298 -7.52 12.88 14.84
C ASP A 298 -6.33 12.70 13.87
N ALA A 299 -5.68 13.79 13.48
CA ALA A 299 -4.63 13.76 12.46
C ALA A 299 -3.49 12.80 12.81
N ILE A 300 -2.98 12.82 14.04
CA ILE A 300 -1.87 11.95 14.48
C ILE A 300 -2.26 10.46 14.42
N PRO A 301 -3.33 10.01 15.10
CA PRO A 301 -3.71 8.60 15.06
C PRO A 301 -4.08 8.14 13.63
N LEU A 302 -4.75 8.98 12.84
CA LEU A 302 -5.04 8.69 11.43
C LEU A 302 -3.77 8.47 10.60
N LEU A 303 -2.82 9.42 10.68
CA LEU A 303 -1.57 9.34 9.95
C LEU A 303 -0.76 8.11 10.37
N LYS A 304 -0.83 7.70 11.64
CA LYS A 304 -0.19 6.48 12.14
C LYS A 304 -0.73 5.21 11.51
N ARG A 305 -2.04 5.02 11.54
CA ARG A 305 -2.68 3.83 10.95
C ARG A 305 -2.44 3.78 9.44
N TRP A 306 -2.50 4.93 8.77
CA TRP A 306 -2.31 4.98 7.33
C TRP A 306 -0.84 4.81 6.90
N SER A 307 0.12 5.42 7.60
CA SER A 307 1.54 5.25 7.30
C SER A 307 2.01 3.82 7.51
N ALA A 308 1.50 3.12 8.54
CA ALA A 308 1.80 1.70 8.74
C ALA A 308 1.40 0.87 7.53
N TRP A 309 0.20 1.09 6.99
CA TRP A 309 -0.26 0.40 5.80
C TRP A 309 0.54 0.76 4.54
N LEU A 310 0.86 2.05 4.32
CA LEU A 310 1.70 2.48 3.20
C LEU A 310 3.11 1.87 3.29
N MET A 311 3.69 1.79 4.49
CA MET A 311 4.99 1.16 4.71
C MET A 311 4.94 -0.34 4.47
N TYR A 312 3.88 -1.01 4.92
CA TYR A 312 3.66 -2.42 4.59
C TYR A 312 3.65 -2.62 3.06
N ARG A 313 2.90 -1.79 2.33
CA ARG A 313 2.84 -1.83 0.86
C ARG A 313 4.22 -1.62 0.24
N LEU A 314 4.95 -0.61 0.67
CA LEU A 314 6.29 -0.30 0.16
C LEU A 314 7.27 -1.47 0.37
N LEU A 315 7.24 -2.09 1.54
CA LEU A 315 8.09 -3.22 1.90
C LEU A 315 7.73 -4.49 1.11
N VAL A 316 6.45 -4.69 0.78
CA VAL A 316 5.97 -5.89 0.07
C VAL A 316 6.01 -5.74 -1.45
N GLU A 317 5.74 -4.55 -2.00
CA GLU A 317 5.55 -4.32 -3.44
C GLU A 317 6.78 -3.79 -4.18
N GLY A 318 7.89 -3.51 -3.48
CA GLY A 318 9.23 -3.34 -4.05
C GLY A 318 9.84 -1.96 -3.83
N GLY A 319 10.55 -1.79 -2.71
CA GLY A 319 11.33 -0.58 -2.41
C GLY A 319 12.39 -0.22 -3.47
N ASP A 320 12.83 -1.18 -4.29
CA ASP A 320 13.75 -0.98 -5.42
C ASP A 320 13.17 -0.14 -6.56
N LYS A 321 11.84 0.03 -6.59
CA LYS A 321 11.14 0.86 -7.57
C LYS A 321 10.60 2.16 -6.98
N ALA A 322 11.01 2.51 -5.77
CA ALA A 322 10.59 3.75 -5.11
C ALA A 322 10.99 5.03 -5.88
N ASP A 323 11.92 4.95 -6.83
CA ASP A 323 12.29 6.05 -7.73
C ASP A 323 11.61 6.00 -9.10
N ASP A 324 11.01 4.86 -9.47
CA ASP A 324 10.29 4.70 -10.73
C ASP A 324 8.89 5.27 -10.60
N ALA A 325 8.69 6.43 -11.23
CA ALA A 325 7.41 7.13 -11.24
C ALA A 325 6.24 6.20 -11.56
N THR A 326 6.41 5.20 -12.43
CA THR A 326 5.38 4.23 -12.89
C THR A 326 5.04 3.12 -11.91
N SER A 327 5.77 3.03 -10.79
CA SER A 327 5.58 1.98 -9.81
C SER A 327 4.62 2.40 -8.68
N PRO A 328 3.89 1.46 -8.07
CA PRO A 328 3.15 1.72 -6.83
C PRO A 328 4.05 2.17 -5.68
N ALA A 329 5.29 1.65 -5.62
CA ALA A 329 6.26 1.97 -4.59
C ALA A 329 6.66 3.46 -4.58
N PHE A 330 6.75 4.11 -5.74
CA PHE A 330 7.02 5.55 -5.82
C PHE A 330 5.90 6.38 -5.17
N ILE A 331 4.64 6.03 -5.43
CA ILE A 331 3.49 6.69 -4.82
C ILE A 331 3.47 6.50 -3.30
N ASP A 332 3.71 5.27 -2.83
CA ASP A 332 3.75 4.96 -1.40
C ASP A 332 4.89 5.70 -0.69
N ALA A 333 6.09 5.74 -1.28
CA ALA A 333 7.22 6.48 -0.76
C ALA A 333 6.98 8.01 -0.75
N THR A 334 6.32 8.55 -1.78
CA THR A 334 6.01 9.99 -1.87
C THR A 334 4.96 10.38 -0.81
N LEU A 335 3.93 9.56 -0.63
CA LEU A 335 2.95 9.75 0.45
C LEU A 335 3.61 9.66 1.83
N LEU A 336 4.43 8.64 2.09
CA LEU A 336 5.17 8.49 3.33
C LEU A 336 6.09 9.69 3.61
N THR A 337 6.80 10.19 2.59
CA THR A 337 7.68 11.37 2.72
C THR A 337 6.88 12.61 3.10
N ALA A 338 5.74 12.85 2.43
CA ALA A 338 4.86 13.96 2.76
C ALA A 338 4.33 13.87 4.20
N ILE A 339 3.92 12.67 4.65
CA ILE A 339 3.52 12.45 6.04
C ILE A 339 4.67 12.76 7.01
N GLY A 340 5.91 12.33 6.71
CA GLY A 340 7.09 12.64 7.51
C GLY A 340 7.31 14.14 7.69
N HIS A 341 7.19 14.92 6.62
CA HIS A 341 7.27 16.38 6.68
C HIS A 341 6.16 17.02 7.54
N LEU A 342 4.94 16.45 7.54
CA LEU A 342 3.87 16.91 8.42
C LEU A 342 4.13 16.62 9.90
N LEU A 343 4.98 15.66 10.19
CA LEU A 343 5.29 15.20 11.54
C LEU A 343 6.63 15.76 12.04
N THR A 344 7.29 16.63 11.27
CA THR A 344 8.57 17.21 11.66
C THR A 344 8.50 17.95 13.00
N GLY A 345 9.40 17.55 13.91
CA GLY A 345 9.48 18.08 15.27
C GLY A 345 8.42 17.54 16.24
N LYS A 346 7.56 16.61 15.82
CA LYS A 346 6.57 15.96 16.69
C LYS A 346 7.10 14.62 17.18
N THR A 347 6.89 14.33 18.47
CA THR A 347 7.16 13.01 19.04
C THR A 347 6.05 12.05 18.63
N PHE A 348 6.42 11.05 17.85
CA PHE A 348 5.53 10.00 17.44
C PHE A 348 5.75 8.78 18.35
N ASN A 349 4.85 8.54 19.30
CA ASN A 349 4.96 7.40 20.19
C ASN A 349 4.59 6.13 19.41
N SER A 350 5.60 5.45 18.87
CA SER A 350 5.46 4.14 18.22
C SER A 350 5.05 3.02 19.19
N SER A 351 5.24 3.21 20.50
CA SER A 351 5.06 2.20 21.54
C SER A 351 3.61 1.89 21.88
N GLU A 352 2.68 2.81 21.62
CA GLU A 352 1.26 2.58 21.89
C GLU A 352 0.62 1.89 20.68
N ILE A 353 0.35 0.59 20.80
CA ILE A 353 -0.32 -0.19 19.77
C ILE A 353 -1.82 -0.19 20.09
N PRO A 354 -2.68 0.35 19.21
CA PRO A 354 -4.13 0.30 19.40
C PRO A 354 -4.62 -1.16 19.52
N PRO A 355 -5.60 -1.46 20.39
CA PRO A 355 -6.16 -2.81 20.53
C PRO A 355 -6.74 -3.41 19.23
N ASP A 356 -7.19 -2.56 18.30
CA ASP A 356 -7.74 -2.92 16.99
C ASP A 356 -6.69 -2.84 15.86
N ALA A 357 -5.40 -2.67 16.19
CA ALA A 357 -4.31 -2.68 15.23
C ALA A 357 -4.09 -4.07 14.64
N MET A 358 -3.77 -4.12 13.34
CA MET A 358 -3.29 -5.37 12.77
C MET A 358 -1.96 -5.77 13.41
N ARG A 359 -1.74 -7.07 13.52
CA ARG A 359 -0.55 -7.59 14.17
C ARG A 359 0.75 -7.19 13.45
N TRP A 360 0.72 -6.90 12.15
CA TRP A 360 1.85 -6.38 11.37
C TRP A 360 2.08 -4.85 11.52
N GLU A 361 1.09 -4.08 11.97
CA GLU A 361 1.18 -2.61 12.07
C GLU A 361 2.32 -2.10 12.96
N PRO A 362 2.66 -2.72 14.12
CA PRO A 362 3.72 -2.24 15.00
C PRO A 362 5.09 -2.14 14.30
N TRP A 363 5.49 -3.18 13.57
CA TRP A 363 6.76 -3.20 12.84
C TRP A 363 6.76 -2.19 11.69
N CYS A 364 5.64 -2.04 10.97
CA CYS A 364 5.51 -1.03 9.92
C CYS A 364 5.49 0.40 10.46
N ASN A 365 4.93 0.62 11.66
CA ASN A 365 4.98 1.91 12.34
C ASN A 365 6.42 2.27 12.73
N LEU A 366 7.16 1.33 13.33
CA LEU A 366 8.58 1.53 13.63
C LEU A 366 9.39 1.81 12.36
N ALA A 367 9.18 1.02 11.30
CA ALA A 367 9.84 1.23 10.02
C ALA A 367 9.51 2.59 9.40
N SER A 368 8.26 3.06 9.50
CA SER A 368 7.85 4.41 9.04
C SER A 368 8.60 5.50 9.80
N CYS A 369 8.70 5.36 11.13
CA CYS A 369 9.41 6.33 11.95
C CYS A 369 10.91 6.35 11.63
N SER A 370 11.53 5.18 11.46
CA SER A 370 12.92 5.07 11.04
C SER A 370 13.15 5.69 9.67
N TYR A 371 12.24 5.46 8.72
CA TYR A 371 12.28 6.05 7.38
C TYR A 371 12.27 7.59 7.46
N TRP A 372 11.41 8.17 8.29
CA TRP A 372 11.36 9.62 8.49
C TRP A 372 12.58 10.18 9.21
N ALA A 373 13.09 9.46 10.21
CA ALA A 373 14.27 9.85 10.96
C ALA A 373 15.53 9.83 10.08
N GLN A 374 15.69 8.80 9.25
CA GLN A 374 16.77 8.71 8.27
C GLN A 374 16.74 9.87 7.26
N ASN A 375 15.54 10.32 6.88
CA ASN A 375 15.34 11.48 6.01
C ASN A 375 15.42 12.84 6.73
N GLY A 376 15.74 12.86 8.03
CA GLY A 376 15.87 14.09 8.84
C GLY A 376 14.55 14.79 9.15
N THR A 377 13.42 14.09 9.00
CA THR A 377 12.07 14.65 9.18
C THR A 377 11.40 14.24 10.49
N ALA A 378 11.98 13.32 11.26
CA ALA A 378 11.44 12.89 12.55
C ALA A 378 12.56 12.54 13.54
N ILE A 379 12.17 12.37 14.81
CA ILE A 379 13.07 11.88 15.86
C ILE A 379 13.02 10.34 15.86
N VAL A 380 14.16 9.72 16.16
CA VAL A 380 14.29 8.27 16.33
C VAL A 380 13.30 7.77 17.39
N SER A 381 12.52 6.75 17.03
CA SER A 381 11.48 6.19 17.90
C SER A 381 12.05 5.27 18.98
N ASN A 382 11.27 5.08 20.06
CA ASN A 382 11.59 4.07 21.07
C ASN A 382 11.46 2.67 20.44
N TYR A 383 12.59 1.98 20.37
CA TYR A 383 12.73 0.66 19.75
C TYR A 383 12.77 -0.48 20.78
N GLN A 384 12.71 -0.17 22.08
CA GLN A 384 12.75 -1.17 23.15
C GLN A 384 11.59 -2.15 23.07
N VAL A 385 10.41 -1.69 22.62
CA VAL A 385 9.25 -2.56 22.41
C VAL A 385 9.59 -3.68 21.41
N PHE A 386 10.24 -3.35 20.30
CA PHE A 386 10.68 -4.33 19.32
C PHE A 386 11.72 -5.28 19.90
N LEU A 387 12.72 -4.80 20.66
CA LEU A 387 13.71 -5.69 21.28
C LEU A 387 13.08 -6.66 22.29
N ASN A 388 12.10 -6.20 23.07
CA ASN A 388 11.46 -7.01 24.10
C ASN A 388 10.57 -8.14 23.54
N GLU A 389 10.14 -8.05 22.27
CA GLU A 389 9.39 -9.11 21.60
C GLU A 389 10.21 -10.40 21.43
N TRP A 390 11.55 -10.30 21.43
CA TRP A 390 12.46 -11.44 21.20
C TRP A 390 12.81 -12.23 22.46
N ASP A 391 12.56 -11.67 23.65
CA ASP A 391 12.85 -12.28 24.95
C ASP A 391 11.74 -13.27 25.33
N LEU A 392 11.70 -14.43 24.70
CA LEU A 392 10.66 -15.43 24.92
C LEU A 392 11.11 -16.52 25.90
N SER A 393 10.25 -16.84 26.87
CA SER A 393 10.36 -18.04 27.69
C SER A 393 9.83 -19.28 26.95
N VAL A 394 10.02 -20.46 27.55
CA VAL A 394 9.51 -21.73 27.01
C VAL A 394 7.99 -21.75 26.86
N ASP A 395 7.30 -21.09 27.79
CA ASP A 395 5.84 -21.06 27.82
C ASP A 395 5.30 -19.96 26.88
N ASP A 396 6.06 -18.88 26.70
CA ASP A 396 5.64 -17.69 25.94
C ASP A 396 5.33 -17.98 24.46
N TRP A 397 5.96 -19.00 23.86
CA TRP A 397 5.82 -19.27 22.44
C TRP A 397 4.39 -19.60 22.04
N HIS A 398 3.68 -20.39 22.85
CA HIS A 398 2.29 -20.74 22.57
C HIS A 398 1.29 -19.74 23.15
N GLU A 399 1.78 -18.78 23.93
CA GLU A 399 0.98 -17.71 24.53
C GLU A 399 0.95 -16.45 23.64
N ASP A 400 0.27 -15.41 24.13
CA ASP A 400 0.03 -14.16 23.42
C ASP A 400 1.32 -13.50 22.94
N LYS A 401 2.41 -13.58 23.72
CA LYS A 401 3.70 -12.95 23.38
C LYS A 401 4.36 -13.60 22.15
N GLY A 402 4.46 -14.93 22.14
CA GLY A 402 4.99 -15.66 21.00
C GLY A 402 4.07 -15.58 19.78
N GLN A 403 2.76 -15.59 19.99
CA GLN A 403 1.79 -15.39 18.93
C GLN A 403 1.93 -14.00 18.30
N GLN A 404 2.06 -12.95 19.11
CA GLN A 404 2.31 -11.59 18.65
C GLN A 404 3.56 -11.51 17.76
N LEU A 405 4.70 -12.08 18.17
CA LEU A 405 5.92 -12.09 17.35
C LEU A 405 5.73 -12.81 16.01
N ARG A 406 5.03 -13.96 16.01
CA ARG A 406 4.75 -14.72 14.78
C ARG A 406 3.87 -13.96 13.81
N ASP A 407 2.88 -13.25 14.32
CA ASP A 407 1.91 -12.53 13.49
C ASP A 407 2.44 -11.19 13.00
N SER A 408 3.22 -10.48 13.83
CA SER A 408 3.98 -9.30 13.42
C SER A 408 4.88 -9.61 12.22
N SER A 409 5.44 -10.82 12.19
CA SER A 409 6.36 -11.28 11.14
C SER A 409 5.72 -12.01 9.97
N GLU A 410 4.46 -12.46 10.08
CA GLU A 410 3.83 -13.44 9.18
C GLU A 410 3.96 -13.07 7.71
N HIS A 411 3.61 -11.85 7.34
CA HIS A 411 3.65 -11.41 5.94
C HIS A 411 4.91 -10.61 5.58
N LEU A 412 5.59 -10.05 6.58
CA LEU A 412 6.78 -9.23 6.36
C LEU A 412 8.04 -10.08 6.10
N ILE A 413 8.17 -11.24 6.75
CA ILE A 413 9.36 -12.10 6.63
C ILE A 413 9.15 -13.23 5.62
N SER A 414 8.01 -13.91 5.66
CA SER A 414 7.81 -15.19 4.96
C SER A 414 7.67 -15.05 3.44
N THR A 415 7.03 -13.97 2.97
CA THR A 415 6.46 -13.97 1.62
C THR A 415 7.37 -13.31 0.58
N TYR A 416 8.14 -12.27 0.90
CA TYR A 416 8.78 -11.45 -0.15
C TYR A 416 10.21 -10.92 0.13
N ASN A 417 10.77 -11.12 1.33
CA ASN A 417 12.14 -10.70 1.67
C ASN A 417 13.26 -11.57 1.04
N GLN A 418 12.99 -12.28 -0.06
CA GLN A 418 13.94 -13.20 -0.70
C GLN A 418 14.78 -12.55 -1.81
N THR A 419 14.43 -11.35 -2.28
CA THR A 419 15.11 -10.72 -3.43
C THR A 419 16.28 -9.82 -3.01
N ARG A 420 16.26 -9.24 -1.80
CA ARG A 420 17.29 -8.30 -1.33
C ARG A 420 17.84 -8.68 0.04
N PHE A 421 19.16 -8.56 0.20
CA PHE A 421 19.86 -8.84 1.45
C PHE A 421 20.84 -7.70 1.80
N PRO A 422 20.81 -7.17 3.04
CA PRO A 422 19.71 -7.27 4.01
C PRO A 422 18.40 -6.75 3.44
N SER A 423 17.27 -7.20 4.00
CA SER A 423 15.95 -6.66 3.62
C SER A 423 15.82 -5.16 3.97
N ASP A 424 14.99 -4.44 3.23
CA ASP A 424 14.72 -3.02 3.49
C ASP A 424 14.13 -2.81 4.90
N LEU A 425 13.27 -3.74 5.34
CA LEU A 425 12.76 -3.75 6.70
C LEU A 425 13.89 -3.91 7.73
N ALA A 426 14.87 -4.79 7.49
CA ALA A 426 16.01 -4.93 8.41
C ALA A 426 16.83 -3.64 8.52
N TYR A 427 17.03 -2.91 7.42
CA TYR A 427 17.68 -1.59 7.46
C TYR A 427 16.88 -0.56 8.26
N LEU A 428 15.58 -0.47 8.01
CA LEU A 428 14.72 0.46 8.72
C LEU A 428 14.64 0.13 10.22
N LEU A 429 14.59 -1.14 10.62
CA LEU A 429 14.59 -1.53 12.03
C LEU A 429 15.98 -1.44 12.69
N ALA A 430 17.07 -1.53 11.92
CA ALA A 430 18.43 -1.35 12.43
C ALA A 430 18.77 0.10 12.76
N TYR A 431 18.20 1.06 12.01
CA TYR A 431 18.46 2.49 12.19
C TYR A 431 18.25 3.00 13.63
N PRO A 432 17.13 2.72 14.34
CA PRO A 432 16.98 3.17 15.71
C PRO A 432 17.91 2.45 16.70
N ILE A 433 18.33 1.22 16.39
CA ILE A 433 19.26 0.45 17.22
C ILE A 433 20.67 1.06 17.14
N SER A 434 21.03 1.71 16.02
CA SER A 434 22.38 2.26 15.87
C SER A 434 22.72 3.32 16.91
N GLU A 435 21.73 3.95 17.51
CA GLU A 435 21.93 4.94 18.56
C GLU A 435 22.18 4.33 19.95
N ILE A 436 21.79 3.06 20.21
CA ILE A 436 21.65 2.53 21.59
C ILE A 436 22.39 1.18 21.81
N ASP A 437 22.93 0.57 20.74
CA ASP A 437 23.90 -0.56 20.77
C ASP A 437 23.49 -1.82 21.56
N ASP A 438 22.22 -2.23 21.44
CA ASP A 438 21.67 -3.37 22.21
C ASP A 438 21.42 -4.66 21.41
N TRP A 439 21.76 -4.71 20.11
CA TRP A 439 21.43 -5.86 19.26
C TRP A 439 21.93 -7.20 19.81
N TYR A 440 23.17 -7.26 20.31
CA TYR A 440 23.74 -8.52 20.80
C TYR A 440 23.01 -9.04 22.05
N LYS A 441 22.53 -8.15 22.94
CA LYS A 441 21.73 -8.55 24.09
C LYS A 441 20.40 -9.17 23.64
N THR A 442 19.79 -8.61 22.61
CA THR A 442 18.56 -9.16 22.01
C THR A 442 18.81 -10.50 21.32
N TRP A 443 19.95 -10.66 20.65
CA TRP A 443 20.36 -11.98 20.17
C TRP A 443 20.47 -12.94 21.35
N ASP A 444 21.19 -12.59 22.41
CA ASP A 444 21.37 -13.47 23.57
C ASP A 444 20.04 -13.86 24.23
N SER A 445 19.10 -12.91 24.40
CA SER A 445 17.76 -13.19 24.94
C SER A 445 16.89 -14.07 24.05
N ALA A 446 17.15 -14.13 22.74
CA ALA A 446 16.44 -15.02 21.81
C ALA A 446 16.84 -16.51 21.91
N ILE A 447 17.40 -16.94 23.05
CA ILE A 447 17.87 -18.32 23.28
C ILE A 447 16.79 -19.36 23.06
N TYR A 448 15.56 -19.09 23.50
CA TYR A 448 14.47 -20.03 23.33
C TYR A 448 14.12 -20.26 21.85
N LEU A 449 14.23 -19.24 20.99
CA LEU A 449 14.03 -19.43 19.54
C LEU A 449 15.11 -20.33 18.93
N ARG A 450 16.34 -20.30 19.45
CA ARG A 450 17.43 -21.17 19.02
C ARG A 450 17.16 -22.61 19.43
N GLU A 451 16.80 -22.84 20.69
CA GLU A 451 16.38 -24.16 21.19
C GLU A 451 15.18 -24.69 20.39
N LEU A 452 14.20 -23.84 20.11
CA LEU A 452 13.04 -24.17 19.31
C LEU A 452 13.43 -24.56 17.88
N THR A 453 14.43 -23.90 17.28
CA THR A 453 14.93 -24.25 15.94
C THR A 453 15.65 -25.60 15.92
N GLU A 454 16.41 -25.92 16.97
CA GLU A 454 17.13 -27.19 17.10
C GLU A 454 16.18 -28.35 17.39
N PHE A 455 15.36 -28.23 18.44
CA PHE A 455 14.61 -29.33 19.02
C PHE A 455 13.12 -29.36 18.65
N GLY A 456 12.55 -28.22 18.25
CA GLY A 456 11.12 -28.08 18.00
C GLY A 456 10.25 -28.13 19.25
N THR A 457 8.93 -28.16 19.06
CA THR A 457 7.95 -28.34 20.16
C THR A 457 7.49 -29.80 20.24
N ARG A 458 6.81 -30.15 21.35
CA ARG A 458 6.22 -31.49 21.54
C ARG A 458 5.07 -31.82 20.57
N HIS A 459 4.41 -30.82 20.00
CA HIS A 459 3.12 -31.00 19.30
C HIS A 459 3.11 -30.56 17.84
N ASP A 460 4.06 -29.74 17.42
CA ASP A 460 4.22 -29.32 16.02
C ASP A 460 5.67 -28.88 15.78
N SER A 461 6.51 -29.82 15.32
CA SER A 461 7.95 -29.59 15.30
C SER A 461 8.44 -28.88 14.04
N TYR A 462 7.82 -29.08 12.87
CA TYR A 462 8.38 -28.56 11.62
C TYR A 462 8.04 -27.08 11.39
N ASP A 463 6.77 -26.70 11.52
CA ASP A 463 6.34 -25.33 11.24
C ASP A 463 6.94 -24.34 12.25
N ASN A 464 6.88 -24.69 13.54
CA ASN A 464 7.49 -23.89 14.60
C ASN A 464 9.02 -23.76 14.44
N ARG A 465 9.73 -24.84 14.09
CA ARG A 465 11.18 -24.77 13.80
C ARG A 465 11.48 -23.86 12.62
N SER A 466 10.68 -23.95 11.56
CA SER A 466 10.86 -23.13 10.36
C SER A 466 10.65 -21.65 10.69
N LYS A 467 9.56 -21.33 11.38
CA LYS A 467 9.21 -19.97 11.77
C LYS A 467 10.23 -19.35 12.74
N ALA A 468 10.71 -20.12 13.72
CA ALA A 468 11.77 -19.68 14.63
C ALA A 468 13.09 -19.42 13.88
N SER A 469 13.47 -20.29 12.95
CA SER A 469 14.64 -20.10 12.08
C SER A 469 14.52 -18.84 11.21
N GLU A 470 13.34 -18.57 10.65
CA GLU A 470 13.08 -17.35 9.86
C GLU A 470 13.18 -16.08 10.70
N LEU A 471 12.61 -16.09 11.92
CA LEU A 471 12.71 -15.00 12.87
C LEU A 471 14.16 -14.73 13.27
N LEU A 472 14.93 -15.76 13.62
CA LEU A 472 16.35 -15.63 13.94
C LEU A 472 17.16 -15.12 12.75
N PHE A 473 16.85 -15.58 11.53
CA PHE A 473 17.51 -15.11 10.32
C PHE A 473 17.24 -13.61 10.09
N PHE A 474 16.02 -13.16 10.35
CA PHE A 474 15.68 -11.75 10.28
C PHE A 474 16.36 -10.92 11.38
N LEU A 475 16.40 -11.39 12.63
CA LEU A 475 17.15 -10.72 13.69
C LEU A 475 18.64 -10.59 13.33
N TRP A 476 19.22 -11.63 12.72
CA TRP A 476 20.59 -11.59 12.21
C TRP A 476 20.76 -10.55 11.09
N GLN A 477 19.80 -10.45 10.16
CA GLN A 477 19.78 -9.40 9.14
C GLN A 477 19.77 -7.99 9.74
N VAL A 478 19.00 -7.77 10.80
CA VAL A 478 18.96 -6.47 11.51
C VAL A 478 20.35 -6.13 12.05
N GLY A 479 21.05 -7.08 12.65
CA GLY A 479 22.43 -6.88 13.13
C GLY A 479 23.43 -6.61 11.99
N PHE A 480 23.27 -7.30 10.86
CA PHE A 480 24.09 -7.07 9.68
C PHE A 480 23.84 -5.68 9.06
N ALA A 481 22.58 -5.27 8.97
CA ALA A 481 22.20 -3.94 8.50
C ALA A 481 22.72 -2.83 9.44
N LEU A 482 22.67 -3.07 10.76
CA LEU A 482 23.27 -2.20 11.77
C LEU A 482 24.77 -2.01 11.54
N PHE A 483 25.50 -3.08 11.24
CA PHE A 483 26.91 -3.01 10.89
C PHE A 483 27.13 -2.15 9.63
N ASP A 484 26.40 -2.43 8.54
CA ASP A 484 26.54 -1.71 7.26
C ASP A 484 26.21 -0.20 7.42
N LEU A 485 25.25 0.18 8.28
CA LEU A 485 24.89 1.57 8.57
C LEU A 485 25.97 2.30 9.38
N LYS A 486 26.44 1.69 10.48
CA LYS A 486 27.44 2.32 11.36
C LYS A 486 28.82 2.41 10.73
N ALA A 487 29.19 1.39 9.95
CA ALA A 487 30.53 1.30 9.38
C ALA A 487 30.88 2.54 8.54
N GLN A 488 29.91 3.10 7.80
CA GLN A 488 30.07 4.28 6.93
C GLN A 488 30.52 5.55 7.66
N HIS A 489 30.48 5.56 8.99
CA HIS A 489 30.88 6.69 9.83
C HIS A 489 32.25 6.49 10.49
N SER A 490 32.89 5.34 10.28
CA SER A 490 34.18 5.02 10.88
C SER A 490 35.34 5.66 10.11
N SER A 491 36.09 6.53 10.77
CA SER A 491 37.22 7.26 10.17
C SER A 491 38.59 6.61 10.42
N SER A 492 38.70 5.73 11.41
CA SER A 492 39.95 5.05 11.78
C SER A 492 39.63 3.73 12.46
N ALA A 493 40.43 2.71 12.15
CA ALA A 493 40.33 1.40 12.78
C ALA A 493 40.47 1.44 14.30
N ASN A 494 41.17 2.44 14.86
CA ASN A 494 41.38 2.57 16.32
C ASN A 494 40.33 3.45 17.01
N SER A 495 39.33 3.96 16.29
CA SER A 495 38.24 4.74 16.91
C SER A 495 37.34 3.84 17.76
N ASP A 496 36.70 4.39 18.79
CA ASP A 496 35.76 3.65 19.64
C ASP A 496 34.66 2.97 18.79
N LEU A 497 34.07 3.72 17.84
CA LEU A 497 33.10 3.21 16.89
C LEU A 497 33.63 1.99 16.09
N ALA A 498 34.88 2.02 15.64
CA ALA A 498 35.48 0.91 14.92
C ALA A 498 35.69 -0.33 15.79
N ARG A 499 36.02 -0.14 17.08
CA ARG A 499 36.14 -1.24 18.05
C ARG A 499 34.79 -1.86 18.36
N ASP A 500 33.75 -1.05 18.53
CA ASP A 500 32.37 -1.50 18.72
C ASP A 500 31.88 -2.27 17.49
N LEU A 501 32.15 -1.76 16.29
CA LEU A 501 31.82 -2.44 15.03
C LEU A 501 32.59 -3.75 14.85
N ALA A 502 33.86 -3.81 15.23
CA ALA A 502 34.63 -5.04 15.21
C ALA A 502 34.04 -6.08 16.18
N SER A 503 33.59 -5.65 17.37
CA SER A 503 32.89 -6.50 18.33
C SER A 503 31.54 -6.98 17.79
N LEU A 504 30.73 -6.08 17.21
CA LEU A 504 29.47 -6.44 16.54
C LEU A 504 29.70 -7.46 15.43
N PHE A 505 30.73 -7.27 14.60
CA PHE A 505 31.09 -8.21 13.54
C PHE A 505 31.47 -9.58 14.10
N GLN A 506 32.20 -9.63 15.22
CA GLN A 506 32.52 -10.87 15.91
C GLN A 506 31.26 -11.56 16.45
N HIS A 507 30.31 -10.81 17.03
CA HIS A 507 29.02 -11.35 17.48
C HIS A 507 28.17 -11.86 16.30
N LEU A 508 28.14 -11.15 15.17
CA LEU A 508 27.48 -11.59 13.95
C LEU A 508 28.09 -12.88 13.40
N HIS A 509 29.41 -13.03 13.48
CA HIS A 509 30.08 -14.26 13.08
C HIS A 509 29.77 -15.42 14.03
N THR A 510 29.82 -15.19 15.35
CA THR A 510 29.54 -16.23 16.36
C THR A 510 28.10 -16.73 16.24
N SER A 511 27.13 -15.82 16.16
CA SER A 511 25.71 -16.13 15.94
C SER A 511 25.48 -16.90 14.63
N LEU A 512 26.19 -16.54 13.57
CA LEU A 512 26.14 -17.29 12.31
C LEU A 512 26.68 -18.72 12.44
N GLN A 513 27.83 -18.90 13.11
CA GLN A 513 28.40 -20.24 13.31
C GLN A 513 27.48 -21.13 14.15
N GLU A 514 26.90 -20.55 15.21
CA GLU A 514 25.87 -21.20 16.04
C GLU A 514 24.70 -21.68 15.17
N MET A 515 24.11 -20.80 14.35
CA MET A 515 22.99 -21.16 13.50
C MET A 515 23.34 -22.17 12.41
N ILE A 516 24.54 -22.14 11.83
CA ILE A 516 25.00 -23.16 10.87
C ILE A 516 25.07 -24.56 11.51
N VAL A 517 25.38 -24.64 12.81
CA VAL A 517 25.40 -25.91 13.56
C VAL A 517 23.98 -26.37 13.90
N ILE A 518 23.13 -25.47 14.38
CA ILE A 518 21.73 -25.76 14.76
C ILE A 518 20.89 -26.16 13.53
N VAL A 519 21.10 -25.48 12.40
CA VAL A 519 20.30 -25.66 11.19
C VAL A 519 20.85 -26.79 10.31
N ASP A 520 20.35 -28.00 10.58
CA ASP A 520 20.69 -29.20 9.82
C ASP A 520 19.92 -29.33 8.48
N THR A 521 18.75 -28.69 8.39
CA THR A 521 17.77 -28.88 7.31
C THR A 521 17.04 -27.58 6.89
N LEU A 522 16.31 -26.93 7.81
CA LEU A 522 15.39 -25.81 7.55
C LEU A 522 16.09 -24.46 7.28
N ASN A 523 15.84 -23.79 6.14
CA ASN A 523 16.54 -22.55 5.74
C ASN A 523 18.08 -22.67 5.67
N ARG A 524 18.61 -23.90 5.65
CA ARG A 524 20.06 -24.18 5.62
C ARG A 524 20.78 -23.49 4.46
N GLU A 525 20.14 -23.44 3.30
CA GLU A 525 20.70 -22.76 2.13
C GLU A 525 20.89 -21.26 2.38
N LYS A 526 19.93 -20.59 3.06
CA LYS A 526 20.03 -19.17 3.41
C LYS A 526 21.20 -18.93 4.36
N TRP A 527 21.27 -19.67 5.46
CA TRP A 527 22.35 -19.54 6.45
C TRP A 527 23.73 -19.84 5.87
N ARG A 528 23.84 -20.79 4.93
CA ARG A 528 25.12 -21.15 4.28
C ARG A 528 25.69 -20.09 3.35
N LEU A 529 24.87 -19.18 2.84
CA LEU A 529 25.34 -18.06 2.01
C LEU A 529 25.90 -16.91 2.85
N MET A 530 25.52 -16.81 4.12
CA MET A 530 25.88 -15.67 4.97
C MET A 530 27.38 -15.53 5.31
N PRO A 531 28.18 -16.63 5.45
CA PRO A 531 29.62 -16.51 5.65
C PRO A 531 30.30 -15.74 4.52
N GLU A 532 29.82 -15.91 3.28
CA GLU A 532 30.33 -15.18 2.12
C GLU A 532 30.11 -13.67 2.28
N LEU A 533 28.91 -13.26 2.68
CA LEU A 533 28.56 -11.85 2.85
C LEU A 533 29.38 -11.21 3.97
N LEU A 534 29.49 -11.84 5.14
CA LEU A 534 30.33 -11.35 6.23
C LEU A 534 31.80 -11.25 5.81
N ALA A 535 32.33 -12.26 5.12
CA ALA A 535 33.71 -12.26 4.68
C ALA A 535 34.02 -11.15 3.67
N VAL A 536 33.08 -10.85 2.76
CA VAL A 536 33.21 -9.70 1.84
C VAL A 536 33.18 -8.38 2.62
N ARG A 537 32.26 -8.20 3.58
CA ARG A 537 32.26 -7.01 4.46
C ARG A 537 33.56 -6.89 5.25
N ARG A 538 34.12 -8.00 5.74
CA ARG A 538 35.42 -7.97 6.41
C ARG A 538 36.50 -7.33 5.55
N LEU A 539 36.58 -7.71 4.27
CA LEU A 539 37.57 -7.21 3.32
C LEU A 539 37.32 -5.75 2.90
N LEU A 540 36.06 -5.37 2.67
CA LEU A 540 35.71 -4.02 2.19
C LEU A 540 36.04 -2.91 3.19
N TRP A 541 36.11 -3.25 4.49
CA TRP A 541 36.30 -2.29 5.58
C TRP A 541 37.67 -2.46 6.29
N GLU A 542 38.61 -3.19 5.67
CA GLU A 542 40.00 -3.30 6.10
C GLU A 542 40.84 -2.11 5.64
N GLU A 543 41.83 -1.74 6.46
CA GLU A 543 42.79 -0.66 6.20
C GLU A 543 43.54 -0.81 4.86
N GLN A 544 43.63 -2.03 4.31
CA GLN A 544 44.36 -2.34 3.08
C GLN A 544 43.49 -2.36 1.82
N ALA A 545 42.19 -2.04 1.93
CA ALA A 545 41.32 -1.88 0.78
C ALA A 545 41.58 -0.52 0.10
N GLU A 546 42.57 -0.46 -0.79
CA GLU A 546 42.87 0.72 -1.63
C GLU A 546 41.70 1.15 -2.56
N THR A 547 40.56 0.47 -2.49
CA THR A 547 39.44 0.57 -3.44
C THR A 547 38.35 1.56 -3.06
N ASN A 548 38.33 2.09 -1.83
CA ASN A 548 37.32 3.09 -1.44
C ASN A 548 37.94 4.49 -1.37
N ASN A 549 37.60 5.32 -2.37
CA ASN A 549 37.80 6.78 -2.41
C ASN A 549 37.18 7.55 -1.21
N GLN A 550 36.70 6.88 -0.16
CA GLN A 550 35.99 7.45 0.99
C GLN A 550 36.70 7.26 2.34
N GLY A 551 37.82 6.52 2.41
CA GLY A 551 38.70 6.52 3.59
C GLY A 551 38.12 5.90 4.87
N TYR A 552 37.03 5.14 4.80
CA TYR A 552 36.45 4.48 5.97
C TYR A 552 37.16 3.18 6.31
N VAL A 553 37.56 3.03 7.57
CA VAL A 553 38.28 1.83 8.05
C VAL A 553 37.68 1.39 9.37
N VAL A 554 37.29 0.12 9.46
CA VAL A 554 36.73 -0.49 10.68
C VAL A 554 37.75 -1.43 11.32
N PHE A 555 38.35 -2.29 10.52
CA PHE A 555 39.11 -3.40 11.07
C PHE A 555 40.62 -3.16 11.11
N ASN A 556 41.21 -3.57 12.23
CA ASN A 556 42.63 -3.78 12.41
C ASN A 556 43.02 -5.20 11.96
N LYS A 557 44.33 -5.42 11.78
CA LYS A 557 44.87 -6.75 11.45
C LYS A 557 44.59 -7.79 12.53
N GLU A 558 44.50 -7.39 13.80
CA GLU A 558 44.28 -8.34 14.90
C GLU A 558 42.81 -8.73 15.08
N ASP A 559 41.87 -8.01 14.45
CA ASP A 559 40.44 -8.26 14.60
C ASP A 559 40.02 -9.58 13.95
N ARG A 560 39.22 -10.36 14.67
CA ARG A 560 38.76 -11.68 14.27
C ARG A 560 37.23 -11.69 14.07
N PRO A 561 36.72 -12.52 13.14
CA PRO A 561 37.49 -13.35 12.21
C PRO A 561 38.14 -12.53 11.09
N GLN A 562 39.27 -13.00 10.56
CA GLN A 562 39.86 -12.50 9.33
C GLN A 562 39.28 -13.25 8.12
N PHE A 563 39.46 -12.72 6.90
CA PHE A 563 39.07 -13.43 5.67
C PHE A 563 39.68 -14.83 5.55
N SER A 564 40.92 -15.00 6.04
CA SER A 564 41.60 -16.30 6.10
C SER A 564 40.89 -17.32 7.01
N ASP A 565 40.18 -16.87 8.04
CA ASP A 565 39.43 -17.74 8.96
C ASP A 565 38.17 -18.29 8.27
N PHE A 566 37.48 -17.45 7.48
CA PHE A 566 36.37 -17.90 6.62
C PHE A 566 36.84 -18.95 5.61
N LEU A 567 37.96 -18.68 4.91
CA LEU A 567 38.57 -19.63 3.98
C LEU A 567 38.94 -20.96 4.65
N LYS A 568 39.51 -20.93 5.86
CA LYS A 568 39.83 -22.16 6.62
C LYS A 568 38.57 -22.95 6.94
N SER A 569 37.48 -22.29 7.34
CA SER A 569 36.21 -22.96 7.65
C SER A 569 35.60 -23.67 6.43
N GLN A 570 35.84 -23.15 5.23
CA GLN A 570 35.33 -23.69 3.96
C GLN A 570 36.34 -24.54 3.19
N LYS A 571 37.54 -24.80 3.73
CA LYS A 571 38.66 -25.44 3.01
C LYS A 571 38.34 -26.80 2.36
N ASN A 572 37.39 -27.54 2.94
CA ASN A 572 36.94 -28.85 2.44
C ASN A 572 35.63 -28.79 1.64
N GLN A 573 35.16 -27.58 1.31
CA GLN A 573 33.96 -27.28 0.56
C GLN A 573 34.38 -26.52 -0.71
N GLU A 574 34.67 -27.27 -1.78
CA GLU A 574 35.34 -26.70 -2.95
C GLU A 574 34.52 -25.61 -3.66
N LEU A 575 33.19 -25.74 -3.73
CA LEU A 575 32.32 -24.78 -4.40
C LEU A 575 32.19 -23.49 -3.59
N GLU A 576 32.03 -23.61 -2.28
CA GLU A 576 31.93 -22.52 -1.33
C GLU A 576 33.24 -21.72 -1.28
N THR A 577 34.39 -22.40 -1.29
CA THR A 577 35.71 -21.74 -1.41
C THR A 577 35.83 -20.97 -2.73
N ILE A 578 35.39 -21.56 -3.84
CA ILE A 578 35.38 -20.90 -5.16
C ILE A 578 34.47 -19.68 -5.16
N GLN A 579 33.27 -19.79 -4.59
CA GLN A 579 32.30 -18.70 -4.46
C GLN A 579 32.88 -17.56 -3.65
N LEU A 580 33.42 -17.85 -2.45
CA LEU A 580 34.00 -16.86 -1.56
C LEU A 580 35.12 -16.04 -2.22
N ILE A 581 36.06 -16.71 -2.90
CA ILE A 581 37.16 -16.02 -3.61
C ILE A 581 36.61 -15.19 -4.78
N ASN A 582 35.68 -15.75 -5.56
CA ASN A 582 35.08 -15.04 -6.68
C ASN A 582 34.29 -13.81 -6.23
N SER A 583 33.62 -13.88 -5.08
CA SER A 583 32.86 -12.75 -4.53
C SER A 583 33.77 -11.65 -4.01
N ALA A 584 34.92 -11.98 -3.41
CA ALA A 584 35.94 -10.98 -3.10
C ALA A 584 36.45 -10.28 -4.38
N LEU A 585 36.73 -11.03 -5.46
CA LEU A 585 37.16 -10.46 -6.74
C LEU A 585 36.10 -9.55 -7.37
N ARG A 586 34.82 -9.95 -7.32
CA ARG A 586 33.70 -9.15 -7.84
C ARG A 586 33.46 -7.85 -7.08
N ASN A 587 33.86 -7.80 -5.82
CA ASN A 587 33.80 -6.60 -4.98
C ASN A 587 35.09 -5.77 -5.07
N ASN A 588 35.85 -5.92 -6.15
CA ASN A 588 37.08 -5.18 -6.46
C ASN A 588 38.18 -5.28 -5.40
N VAL A 589 38.20 -6.34 -4.58
CA VAL A 589 39.29 -6.53 -3.62
C VAL A 589 40.58 -6.86 -4.37
N MET A 590 41.69 -6.21 -3.98
CA MET A 590 42.97 -6.33 -4.66
C MET A 590 43.45 -7.79 -4.73
N PRO A 591 43.88 -8.29 -5.91
CA PRO A 591 44.29 -9.68 -6.06
C PRO A 591 45.44 -10.11 -5.15
N SER A 592 46.35 -9.19 -4.81
CA SER A 592 47.46 -9.42 -3.88
C SER A 592 46.95 -9.71 -2.45
N THR A 593 45.98 -8.95 -1.97
CA THR A 593 45.34 -9.13 -0.66
C THR A 593 44.67 -10.51 -0.56
N ILE A 594 43.90 -10.87 -1.59
CA ILE A 594 43.24 -12.19 -1.66
C ILE A 594 44.29 -13.32 -1.65
N LYS A 595 45.39 -13.19 -2.41
CA LYS A 595 46.49 -14.18 -2.41
C LYS A 595 47.13 -14.35 -1.04
N GLY A 596 47.30 -13.25 -0.28
CA GLY A 596 47.80 -13.28 1.09
C GLY A 596 46.92 -14.18 1.97
N HIS A 597 45.62 -13.90 2.04
CA HIS A 597 44.70 -14.69 2.86
C HIS A 597 44.56 -16.16 2.42
N ILE A 598 44.62 -16.45 1.11
CA ILE A 598 44.62 -17.82 0.60
C ILE A 598 45.85 -18.59 1.08
N THR A 599 47.01 -17.92 1.11
CA THR A 599 48.26 -18.49 1.62
C THR A 599 48.16 -18.74 3.13
N ASP A 600 47.64 -17.78 3.89
CA ASP A 600 47.42 -17.91 5.34
C ASP A 600 46.41 -19.01 5.71
N ALA A 601 45.42 -19.26 4.84
CA ALA A 601 44.48 -20.37 4.98
C ALA A 601 45.07 -21.73 4.56
N GLY A 602 46.26 -21.74 3.95
CA GLY A 602 46.91 -22.94 3.42
C GLY A 602 46.07 -23.63 2.33
N ILE A 603 45.47 -22.85 1.43
CA ILE A 603 44.61 -23.33 0.34
C ILE A 603 45.39 -23.31 -0.98
N SER A 604 45.32 -24.43 -1.73
CA SER A 604 45.80 -24.50 -3.10
C SER A 604 44.64 -24.34 -4.08
N ILE A 605 44.51 -23.15 -4.68
CA ILE A 605 43.42 -22.83 -5.62
C ILE A 605 43.37 -23.83 -6.78
N LYS A 606 44.55 -24.24 -7.28
CA LYS A 606 44.63 -25.26 -8.35
C LYS A 606 43.99 -26.58 -7.93
N GLN A 607 44.29 -27.06 -6.72
CA GLN A 607 43.68 -28.29 -6.20
C GLN A 607 42.18 -28.14 -5.98
N VAL A 608 41.72 -26.97 -5.50
CA VAL A 608 40.29 -26.69 -5.33
C VAL A 608 39.57 -26.74 -6.68
N ILE A 609 40.10 -26.08 -7.72
CA ILE A 609 39.53 -26.09 -9.08
C ILE A 609 39.51 -27.51 -9.66
N ASP A 610 40.61 -28.26 -9.53
CA ASP A 610 40.72 -29.62 -10.07
C ASP A 610 39.69 -30.56 -9.40
N LYS A 611 39.56 -30.47 -8.07
CA LYS A 611 38.57 -31.25 -7.31
C LYS A 611 37.14 -30.83 -7.65
N ALA A 612 36.84 -29.54 -7.69
CA ALA A 612 35.51 -29.05 -8.06
C ALA A 612 35.11 -29.53 -9.46
N THR A 613 36.03 -29.45 -10.43
CA THR A 613 35.84 -29.94 -11.80
C THR A 613 35.53 -31.43 -11.82
N ARG A 614 36.25 -32.22 -11.01
CA ARG A 614 35.98 -33.66 -10.87
C ARG A 614 34.62 -33.94 -10.23
N LEU A 615 34.22 -33.18 -9.20
CA LEU A 615 32.90 -33.30 -8.55
C LEU A 615 31.77 -32.97 -9.53
N ASN A 616 31.92 -31.93 -10.33
CA ASN A 616 30.98 -31.57 -11.39
C ASN A 616 30.85 -32.65 -12.48
N GLN A 617 31.97 -33.28 -12.87
CA GLN A 617 31.95 -34.42 -13.80
C GLN A 617 31.19 -35.63 -13.24
N ILE A 618 31.22 -35.83 -11.92
CA ILE A 618 30.47 -36.90 -11.25
C ILE A 618 28.98 -36.54 -11.19
N SER A 619 28.64 -35.31 -10.80
CA SER A 619 27.24 -34.85 -10.77
C SER A 619 27.14 -33.34 -10.94
N ALA A 620 26.86 -32.90 -12.16
CA ALA A 620 26.69 -31.48 -12.47
C ALA A 620 25.49 -30.85 -11.73
N LYS A 621 24.47 -31.64 -11.39
CA LYS A 621 23.29 -31.19 -10.63
C LYS A 621 23.64 -30.86 -9.17
N HIS A 622 24.43 -31.71 -8.51
CA HIS A 622 24.80 -31.52 -7.10
C HIS A 622 26.00 -30.60 -6.92
N TYR A 623 26.86 -30.52 -7.95
CA TYR A 623 28.03 -29.65 -7.95
C TYR A 623 28.02 -28.72 -9.16
N PRO A 624 27.10 -27.74 -9.22
CA PRO A 624 27.03 -26.82 -10.34
C PRO A 624 28.29 -25.95 -10.40
N LEU A 625 28.94 -25.93 -11.56
CA LEU A 625 30.09 -25.07 -11.82
C LEU A 625 29.74 -23.99 -12.83
N ASN A 626 29.96 -22.74 -12.44
CA ASN A 626 29.86 -21.61 -13.33
C ASN A 626 31.18 -21.43 -14.08
N THR A 627 31.14 -21.63 -15.40
CA THR A 627 32.31 -21.52 -16.29
C THR A 627 32.92 -20.12 -16.30
N ALA A 628 32.12 -19.07 -16.09
CA ALA A 628 32.62 -17.71 -15.98
C ALA A 628 33.42 -17.51 -14.68
N MET A 629 32.93 -18.02 -13.54
CA MET A 629 33.66 -17.95 -12.25
C MET A 629 35.00 -18.70 -12.32
N LEU A 630 35.01 -19.89 -12.95
CA LEU A 630 36.25 -20.64 -13.15
C LEU A 630 37.24 -19.90 -14.06
N SER A 631 36.74 -19.21 -15.08
CA SER A 631 37.59 -18.43 -15.98
C SER A 631 38.24 -17.25 -15.24
N SER A 632 37.46 -16.54 -14.42
CA SER A 632 37.98 -15.46 -13.55
C SER A 632 39.02 -15.98 -12.56
N LEU A 633 38.81 -17.15 -11.95
CA LEU A 633 39.78 -17.74 -11.03
C LEU A 633 41.04 -18.28 -11.73
N ARG A 634 40.92 -18.79 -12.96
CA ARG A 634 42.09 -19.18 -13.77
C ARG A 634 42.93 -17.96 -14.15
N GLN A 635 42.30 -16.88 -14.57
CA GLN A 635 42.98 -15.60 -14.81
C GLN A 635 43.65 -15.07 -13.53
N PHE A 636 42.98 -15.19 -12.37
CA PHE A 636 43.55 -14.86 -11.07
C PHE A 636 44.83 -15.65 -10.74
N ILE A 637 44.87 -16.93 -11.09
CA ILE A 637 46.07 -17.78 -10.98
C ILE A 637 47.16 -17.32 -11.97
N GLU A 638 46.79 -16.92 -13.18
CA GLU A 638 47.72 -16.51 -14.26
C GLU A 638 48.36 -15.13 -14.06
N ILE A 639 47.75 -14.24 -13.26
CA ILE A 639 48.33 -12.95 -12.84
C ILE A 639 49.69 -13.13 -12.10
N LYS A 640 50.15 -14.37 -11.90
CA LYS A 640 51.47 -14.72 -11.35
C LYS A 640 52.67 -14.47 -12.29
N ASN A 641 52.47 -14.05 -13.55
CA ASN A 641 53.57 -13.96 -14.53
C ASN A 641 53.96 -12.53 -14.97
N THR A 642 53.41 -11.47 -14.37
CA THR A 642 53.67 -10.07 -14.82
C THR A 642 53.87 -9.04 -13.69
N MET A 643 54.40 -9.45 -12.53
CA MET A 643 55.06 -8.54 -11.57
C MET A 643 56.39 -9.12 -11.15
#